data_AF-A0A0V0TUZ3-F1
#
_entry.id   AF-A0A0V0TUZ3-F1
#
_cell.length_a   1.000
_cell.length_b   1.000
_cell.length_c   1.000
_cell.angle_alpha   90.00
_cell.angle_beta   90.00
_cell.angle_gamma   90.00
#
_symmetry.space_group_name_H-M   'P 1'
#
loop_
_entity.id
_entity.type
_entity.pdbx_description
1 polymer ?
#
loop_
_entity_poly.entity_id
_entity_poly.type
_entity_poly.pdbx_seq_one_letter_code
_entity_poly.pdbx_strand_id
1 'polypeptide(L)'
;MTTFQKKKFIRQLAVFIACSSHKILFLLHLSKVSKKRIIVIGNVSVDQSFVAHKSFTKLVIFRSEIALLSVAICELSSFIAVWWLIFHFNACFDCSFIKTEKASIQQRANQPAQPILFSNLTLNITVLIYIVIFTLFTMLMRFTMRRICIIVIFWFAMQFNTITFEKSILPRPVFSRKSNSEPDYSVHIFYYMWYGNVAFDQFFLHWNHRILPHYNPLIASKYLVGRREAPEDIGSNFYPKLGCYSSRDPKILAQHMQWIRDAGIGVVVVGWYPPDASDDEGHPWDDAIPSLLDEANRWQLKVCFLIEPYKGRNGETIRTDIEYILQSYGRHDAFYKILTNGISKPVFYVYDSYLVSNSDWQALLLTDGKNTIRNTDLDSIILALLVKRTDTDAILTTGFDGFFTYFASTDFTDGSKPSNWPDLVLFATRNGLLTSLSVGPGYVDERIRPWNGENTRSRCNGSYYEKMWKAAVNCKPTFVSITSFNEWHEGTQIEPAVPYKNENYEYLNYLPMEEDFYLKLTKRFIDDKSDLHIAKKYRDFVYPPSEDSYLLLEAVQLDWEKIKTLKPVICLEIGCGSGVIACSVAKSLQSGAVVFTTDISQIAVELTKVNVEQNNIDKIFCPIVADLISPLYDRLLNSVDLLLFNPPYIPRLSDFDDTDELSSTWCGGGPEGTDILRRIFFQIHNLLSDNGLFYLVAIEENNIEKLLQLNSHLVGKGKNKMASRLAKIHFVELNIVRRLDESEKHVVSAVKYAVEELGYTSVAVNVELSATNDNGQRNSGLVVPEPLLVDWANVVERSKPWRLYTRLTLKVDSVDLLSSLMNNETVLKYDIIAVCPLSEAIFNFVFNNVEVDLLTTDMMNRDVWFEDESCYRKAVQCGKFIEISYSPAILSAEKRIEIFSHGNELFRMVGRRGVILTSRAFGAFEMRGPYDVINIGYLFGMNPNEARDAITVNPRKLLNAVGIKKRTLSHTLFTRHFSQLQMNEVENILQVPEFKIEIETNSSNEKQ
;
A
#
# COMPACT_ATOMS: atom_id res chain seq x y z
N MET A 1 7.01 -14.42 53.81
CA MET A 1 6.21 -14.10 52.59
C MET A 1 6.74 -12.91 51.78
N THR A 2 7.86 -12.27 52.15
CA THR A 2 8.37 -11.03 51.50
C THR A 2 9.70 -11.18 50.73
N THR A 3 10.26 -12.39 50.62
CA THR A 3 11.55 -12.64 49.96
C THR A 3 11.43 -13.35 48.60
N PHE A 4 10.31 -14.04 48.34
CA PHE A 4 10.12 -14.85 47.12
C PHE A 4 9.61 -14.02 45.92
N GLN A 5 8.89 -12.92 46.15
CA GLN A 5 8.42 -12.03 45.08
C GLN A 5 9.53 -11.10 44.53
N LYS A 6 10.51 -10.69 45.34
CA LYS A 6 11.66 -9.89 44.87
C LYS A 6 12.59 -10.68 43.93
N LYS A 7 12.79 -11.99 44.16
CA LYS A 7 13.63 -12.84 43.27
C LYS A 7 12.97 -13.14 41.93
N LYS A 8 11.63 -13.19 41.87
CA LYS A 8 10.89 -13.38 40.61
C LYS A 8 10.89 -12.11 39.75
N PHE A 9 10.78 -10.94 40.37
CA PHE A 9 10.85 -9.64 39.69
C PHE A 9 12.26 -9.34 39.15
N ILE A 10 13.32 -9.63 39.92
CA ILE A 10 14.72 -9.42 39.47
C ILE A 10 15.12 -10.40 38.35
N ARG A 11 14.62 -11.66 38.35
CA ARG A 11 14.83 -12.60 37.24
C ARG A 11 14.05 -12.22 35.99
N GLN A 12 12.84 -11.68 36.12
CA GLN A 12 12.08 -11.16 34.99
C GLN A 12 12.71 -9.89 34.41
N LEU A 13 13.26 -9.01 35.26
CA LEU A 13 14.00 -7.82 34.83
C LEU A 13 15.33 -8.17 34.16
N ALA A 14 16.05 -9.19 34.65
CA ALA A 14 17.31 -9.65 34.04
C ALA A 14 17.09 -10.34 32.68
N VAL A 15 15.99 -11.08 32.49
CA VAL A 15 15.60 -11.66 31.19
C VAL A 15 15.12 -10.57 30.23
N PHE A 16 14.46 -9.52 30.73
CA PHE A 16 14.07 -8.36 29.92
C PHE A 16 15.30 -7.55 29.48
N ILE A 17 16.27 -7.34 30.37
CA ILE A 17 17.53 -6.65 30.04
C ILE A 17 18.41 -7.49 29.09
N ALA A 18 18.43 -8.82 29.23
CA ALA A 18 19.16 -9.72 28.32
C ALA A 18 18.51 -9.89 26.94
N CYS A 19 17.18 -9.75 26.80
CA CYS A 19 16.52 -9.70 25.50
C CYS A 19 16.58 -8.31 24.84
N SER A 20 16.91 -7.27 25.61
CA SER A 20 17.05 -5.90 25.12
C SER A 20 18.46 -5.58 24.61
N SER A 21 19.48 -6.32 25.06
CA SER A 21 20.89 -6.02 24.73
C SER A 21 21.26 -6.29 23.28
N HIS A 22 20.64 -7.24 22.57
CA HIS A 22 20.86 -7.43 21.13
C HIS A 22 20.14 -6.36 20.27
N LYS A 23 18.95 -5.92 20.67
CA LYS A 23 18.24 -4.83 19.98
C LYS A 23 18.83 -3.45 20.26
N ILE A 24 19.39 -3.24 21.45
CA ILE A 24 20.07 -1.99 21.81
C ILE A 24 21.45 -1.91 21.17
N LEU A 25 22.21 -3.02 21.04
CA LEU A 25 23.43 -3.03 20.23
C LEU A 25 23.11 -2.73 18.75
N PHE A 26 22.05 -3.32 18.20
CA PHE A 26 21.61 -3.08 16.82
C PHE A 26 21.14 -1.63 16.58
N LEU A 27 20.40 -1.04 17.53
CA LEU A 27 19.97 0.37 17.48
C LEU A 27 21.13 1.36 17.71
N LEU A 28 22.10 1.01 18.57
CA LEU A 28 23.32 1.80 18.77
C LEU A 28 24.24 1.74 17.54
N HIS A 29 24.31 0.59 16.85
CA HIS A 29 25.05 0.43 15.60
C HIS A 29 24.39 1.21 14.45
N LEU A 30 23.06 1.13 14.30
CA LEU A 30 22.31 1.95 13.33
C LEU A 30 22.44 3.45 13.59
N SER A 31 22.47 3.90 14.85
CA SER A 31 22.71 5.31 15.20
C SER A 31 24.14 5.80 14.90
N LYS A 32 25.11 4.88 14.71
CA LYS A 32 26.48 5.20 14.27
C LYS A 32 26.60 5.20 12.75
N VAL A 33 25.80 4.41 12.03
CA VAL A 33 25.76 4.37 10.56
C VAL A 33 24.96 5.55 9.99
N SER A 34 23.86 5.98 10.63
CA SER A 34 23.08 7.16 10.23
C SER A 34 23.83 8.50 10.35
N LYS A 35 25.03 8.49 10.93
CA LYS A 35 25.92 9.66 11.07
C LYS A 35 26.84 9.88 9.86
N LYS A 36 26.91 8.94 8.91
CA LYS A 36 27.88 8.99 7.80
C LYS A 36 27.19 9.36 6.49
N ARG A 37 27.78 10.33 5.76
CA ARG A 37 27.20 10.90 4.54
C ARG A 37 27.35 9.93 3.37
N ILE A 38 26.24 9.37 2.92
CA ILE A 38 26.17 8.54 1.71
C ILE A 38 26.18 9.46 0.47
N ILE A 39 27.01 9.12 -0.51
CA ILE A 39 27.30 9.83 -1.75
C ILE A 39 27.05 8.86 -2.91
N VAL A 40 26.28 9.26 -3.91
CA VAL A 40 26.23 8.55 -5.20
C VAL A 40 27.07 9.28 -6.22
N ILE A 41 27.96 8.56 -6.89
CA ILE A 41 28.81 9.09 -7.96
C ILE A 41 28.24 8.61 -9.29
N GLY A 42 27.79 9.57 -10.10
CA GLY A 42 27.42 9.34 -11.49
C GLY A 42 28.48 9.88 -12.45
N ASN A 43 28.80 9.06 -13.47
CA ASN A 43 29.55 9.41 -14.68
C ASN A 43 31.09 9.30 -14.61
N VAL A 44 31.63 8.16 -15.05
CA VAL A 44 33.04 7.95 -15.40
C VAL A 44 33.09 7.42 -16.83
N SER A 45 33.19 8.30 -17.84
CA SER A 45 33.24 7.91 -19.26
C SER A 45 34.68 7.70 -19.75
N VAL A 46 34.91 6.68 -20.57
CA VAL A 46 36.25 6.32 -21.08
C VAL A 46 36.43 6.84 -22.51
N ASP A 47 36.65 8.15 -22.70
CA ASP A 47 36.85 8.74 -24.03
C ASP A 47 38.22 8.36 -24.64
N GLN A 48 38.25 7.59 -25.73
CA GLN A 48 39.45 7.32 -26.55
C GLN A 48 39.29 7.98 -27.93
N SER A 49 39.18 9.30 -28.01
CA SER A 49 39.39 9.97 -29.31
C SER A 49 39.83 11.42 -29.17
N PHE A 50 40.97 11.75 -29.78
CA PHE A 50 41.41 13.13 -30.00
C PHE A 50 41.97 13.20 -31.43
N VAL A 51 41.17 13.68 -32.40
CA VAL A 51 41.58 14.55 -33.52
C VAL A 51 40.31 15.20 -34.13
N ALA A 52 40.24 16.53 -33.99
CA ALA A 52 39.59 17.56 -34.83
C ALA A 52 38.24 17.30 -35.56
N HIS A 53 37.19 18.06 -35.20
CA HIS A 53 36.81 19.26 -35.97
C HIS A 53 35.74 20.12 -35.26
N LYS A 54 35.95 21.44 -35.35
CA LYS A 54 35.03 22.53 -35.02
C LYS A 54 33.65 22.34 -35.66
N SER A 55 32.58 22.60 -34.90
CA SER A 55 31.57 23.63 -35.23
C SER A 55 30.58 23.82 -34.09
N PHE A 56 30.60 25.01 -33.50
CA PHE A 56 29.61 25.51 -32.55
C PHE A 56 28.43 26.10 -33.32
N THR A 57 27.21 25.99 -32.75
CA THR A 57 26.06 26.92 -32.77
C THR A 57 24.72 26.33 -33.27
N LYS A 58 23.67 26.64 -32.48
CA LYS A 58 22.19 26.44 -32.62
C LYS A 58 21.67 25.13 -31.98
N LEU A 59 21.34 25.11 -30.69
CA LEU A 59 20.23 25.79 -29.98
C LEU A 59 18.83 25.36 -30.50
N VAL A 60 18.26 24.36 -29.81
CA VAL A 60 16.86 24.23 -29.38
C VAL A 60 15.78 24.64 -30.40
N ILE A 61 15.21 23.67 -31.12
CA ILE A 61 13.79 23.66 -31.48
C ILE A 61 13.22 22.28 -31.16
N PHE A 62 12.26 22.28 -30.25
CA PHE A 62 11.58 21.14 -29.66
C PHE A 62 10.43 20.67 -30.56
N ARG A 63 10.31 19.35 -30.70
CA ARG A 63 9.09 18.53 -30.87
C ARG A 63 7.83 19.22 -31.42
N SER A 64 7.48 18.92 -32.67
CA SER A 64 6.12 19.14 -33.21
C SER A 64 5.63 18.08 -34.22
N GLU A 65 6.28 16.91 -34.34
CA GLU A 65 5.91 15.93 -35.38
C GLU A 65 5.00 14.78 -34.92
N ILE A 66 4.69 14.63 -33.63
CA ILE A 66 3.78 13.56 -33.16
C ILE A 66 2.31 14.02 -33.07
N ALA A 67 2.05 15.34 -33.12
CA ALA A 67 0.68 15.87 -33.16
C ALA A 67 0.05 15.87 -34.57
N LEU A 68 0.86 15.68 -35.63
CA LEU A 68 0.35 15.65 -37.01
C LEU A 68 -0.25 14.28 -37.40
N LEU A 69 0.15 13.19 -36.75
CA LEU A 69 -0.33 11.85 -37.12
C LEU A 69 -1.73 11.52 -36.56
N SER A 70 -2.11 12.13 -35.44
CA SER A 70 -3.41 11.92 -34.78
C SER A 70 -4.54 12.78 -35.36
N VAL A 71 -4.21 13.79 -36.18
CA VAL A 71 -5.19 14.56 -36.96
C VAL A 71 -5.57 13.83 -38.25
N ALA A 72 -4.66 13.05 -38.83
CA ALA A 72 -4.88 12.32 -40.09
C ALA A 72 -5.90 11.16 -40.00
N ILE A 73 -6.17 10.63 -38.81
CA ILE A 73 -7.09 9.49 -38.62
C ILE A 73 -8.56 9.93 -38.52
N CYS A 74 -8.84 11.21 -38.27
CA CYS A 74 -10.21 11.73 -38.21
C CYS A 74 -10.74 12.29 -39.55
N GLU A 75 -9.96 12.25 -40.64
CA GLU A 75 -10.34 12.87 -41.91
C GLU A 75 -11.05 11.92 -42.91
N LEU A 76 -10.99 10.60 -42.72
CA LEU A 76 -11.51 9.66 -43.74
C LEU A 76 -13.05 9.66 -43.85
N SER A 77 -13.77 9.84 -42.74
CA SER A 77 -15.25 9.89 -42.75
C SER A 77 -15.82 11.20 -43.30
N SER A 78 -15.07 12.30 -43.14
CA SER A 78 -15.47 13.63 -43.63
C SER A 78 -15.20 13.80 -45.12
N PHE A 79 -14.14 13.17 -45.64
CA PHE A 79 -13.82 13.18 -47.07
C PHE A 79 -14.86 12.41 -47.89
N ILE A 80 -15.36 11.29 -47.36
CA ILE A 80 -16.43 10.48 -47.99
C ILE A 80 -17.76 11.24 -48.03
N ALA A 81 -18.12 11.98 -46.97
CA ALA A 81 -19.37 12.75 -46.94
C ALA A 81 -19.38 13.92 -47.94
N VAL A 82 -18.24 14.62 -48.10
CA VAL A 82 -18.10 15.72 -49.08
C VAL A 82 -18.06 15.17 -50.50
N TRP A 83 -17.38 14.04 -50.74
CA TRP A 83 -17.42 13.38 -52.05
C TRP A 83 -18.80 12.83 -52.38
N TRP A 84 -19.53 12.27 -51.41
CA TRP A 84 -20.90 11.80 -51.60
C TRP A 84 -21.86 12.95 -51.96
N LEU A 85 -21.71 14.12 -51.32
CA LEU A 85 -22.49 15.32 -51.63
C LEU A 85 -22.13 15.92 -53.00
N ILE A 86 -20.85 15.95 -53.38
CA ILE A 86 -20.39 16.39 -54.71
C ILE A 86 -20.88 15.43 -55.80
N PHE A 87 -20.87 14.11 -55.54
CA PHE A 87 -21.37 13.11 -56.49
C PHE A 87 -22.89 13.16 -56.63
N HIS A 88 -23.64 13.41 -55.55
CA HIS A 88 -25.10 13.62 -55.62
C HIS A 88 -25.46 14.96 -56.27
N PHE A 89 -24.68 16.03 -56.07
CA PHE A 89 -24.90 17.31 -56.76
C PHE A 89 -24.65 17.23 -58.27
N ASN A 90 -23.63 16.47 -58.70
CA ASN A 90 -23.39 16.19 -60.12
C ASN A 90 -24.42 15.21 -60.71
N ALA A 91 -24.94 14.26 -59.93
CA ALA A 91 -26.00 13.35 -60.38
C ALA A 91 -27.39 14.03 -60.51
N CYS A 92 -27.64 15.13 -59.80
CA CYS A 92 -28.88 15.91 -59.94
C CYS A 92 -28.85 16.92 -61.10
N PHE A 93 -27.72 17.09 -61.78
CA PHE A 93 -27.57 18.00 -62.94
C PHE A 93 -27.26 17.27 -64.25
N ASP A 94 -27.43 15.96 -64.29
CA ASP A 94 -27.18 15.14 -65.48
C ASP A 94 -28.39 14.26 -65.81
N CYS A 95 -29.44 14.90 -66.33
CA CYS A 95 -30.32 14.37 -67.38
C CYS A 95 -31.38 15.41 -67.75
N SER A 96 -31.50 15.72 -69.05
CA SER A 96 -32.64 16.40 -69.71
C SER A 96 -32.64 17.93 -69.89
N PHE A 97 -31.49 18.62 -69.97
CA PHE A 97 -31.49 20.02 -70.46
C PHE A 97 -30.48 20.38 -71.57
N ILE A 98 -29.62 19.46 -72.03
CA ILE A 98 -28.68 19.72 -73.14
C ILE A 98 -28.77 18.63 -74.23
N LYS A 99 -29.99 18.23 -74.60
CA LYS A 99 -30.22 17.32 -75.76
C LYS A 99 -31.43 17.64 -76.64
N THR A 100 -32.00 18.85 -76.54
CA THR A 100 -33.16 19.25 -77.37
C THR A 100 -33.11 20.72 -77.78
N GLU A 101 -31.99 21.20 -78.31
CA GLU A 101 -32.01 22.41 -79.15
C GLU A 101 -30.89 22.44 -80.21
N LYS A 102 -30.53 21.26 -80.73
CA LYS A 102 -29.63 21.12 -81.91
C LYS A 102 -30.41 20.87 -83.22
N ALA A 103 -31.72 21.13 -83.23
CA ALA A 103 -32.59 20.88 -84.37
C ALA A 103 -33.58 22.02 -84.71
N SER A 104 -33.44 23.22 -84.15
CA SER A 104 -34.39 24.33 -84.43
C SER A 104 -33.78 25.73 -84.52
N ILE A 105 -32.46 25.88 -84.65
CA ILE A 105 -31.82 27.19 -84.88
C ILE A 105 -30.80 27.10 -86.03
N GLN A 106 -31.25 26.50 -87.14
CA GLN A 106 -30.69 26.72 -88.49
C GLN A 106 -31.73 27.33 -89.44
N GLN A 107 -32.80 27.90 -88.86
CA GLN A 107 -33.77 28.78 -89.51
C GLN A 107 -34.29 29.78 -88.48
N ARG A 108 -33.61 30.92 -88.34
CA ARG A 108 -34.17 32.23 -87.95
C ARG A 108 -33.09 33.30 -88.14
N ALA A 109 -32.66 33.44 -89.39
CA ALA A 109 -32.27 34.75 -89.89
C ALA A 109 -33.56 35.57 -90.05
N ASN A 110 -33.50 36.84 -89.66
CA ASN A 110 -34.55 37.88 -89.75
C ASN A 110 -35.62 37.88 -88.65
N GLN A 111 -35.37 38.60 -87.54
CA GLN A 111 -36.29 39.57 -86.88
C GLN A 111 -35.75 40.06 -85.50
N PRO A 112 -36.10 41.28 -85.04
CA PRO A 112 -35.56 41.89 -83.83
C PRO A 112 -36.35 41.61 -82.53
N ALA A 113 -35.62 41.63 -81.42
CA ALA A 113 -35.95 41.89 -80.00
C ALA A 113 -37.36 41.60 -79.42
N GLN A 114 -37.41 40.75 -78.37
CA GLN A 114 -38.43 40.71 -77.32
C GLN A 114 -37.74 40.38 -75.95
N PRO A 115 -38.19 40.95 -74.81
CA PRO A 115 -37.47 40.94 -73.53
C PRO A 115 -37.76 39.68 -72.68
N ILE A 116 -36.74 39.17 -71.99
CA ILE A 116 -36.89 38.06 -71.02
C ILE A 116 -37.12 38.64 -69.61
N LEU A 117 -38.19 38.17 -68.97
CA LEU A 117 -38.70 38.58 -67.67
C LEU A 117 -37.78 38.11 -66.51
N PHE A 118 -37.41 39.04 -65.62
CA PHE A 118 -36.66 38.78 -64.39
C PHE A 118 -37.56 38.14 -63.31
N SER A 119 -37.62 36.81 -63.23
CA SER A 119 -38.23 36.11 -62.08
C SER A 119 -37.32 35.03 -61.44
N ASN A 120 -36.16 34.74 -62.04
CA ASN A 120 -35.22 33.71 -61.54
C ASN A 120 -34.04 34.26 -60.72
N LEU A 121 -33.92 35.59 -60.57
CA LEU A 121 -32.79 36.19 -59.82
C LEU A 121 -33.05 36.22 -58.31
N THR A 122 -34.30 36.40 -57.88
CA THR A 122 -34.68 36.49 -56.46
C THR A 122 -34.57 35.14 -55.74
N LEU A 123 -34.94 34.03 -56.40
CA LEU A 123 -34.80 32.69 -55.84
C LEU A 123 -33.31 32.30 -55.66
N ASN A 124 -32.45 32.74 -56.57
CA ASN A 124 -31.00 32.48 -56.50
C ASN A 124 -30.33 33.27 -55.36
N ILE A 125 -30.74 34.51 -55.09
CA ILE A 125 -30.16 35.31 -54.00
C ILE A 125 -30.61 34.75 -52.64
N THR A 126 -31.87 34.34 -52.48
CA THR A 126 -32.33 33.76 -51.21
C THR A 126 -31.63 32.44 -50.91
N VAL A 127 -31.46 31.56 -51.90
CA VAL A 127 -30.71 30.30 -51.75
C VAL A 127 -29.23 30.59 -51.44
N LEU A 128 -28.62 31.59 -52.10
CA LEU A 128 -27.23 31.97 -51.82
C LEU A 128 -27.07 32.54 -50.41
N ILE A 129 -28.02 33.33 -49.91
CA ILE A 129 -28.03 33.84 -48.54
C ILE A 129 -28.18 32.69 -47.54
N TYR A 130 -29.06 31.72 -47.78
CA TYR A 130 -29.18 30.54 -46.93
C TYR A 130 -27.92 29.68 -46.95
N ILE A 131 -27.26 29.53 -48.10
CA ILE A 131 -25.96 28.83 -48.19
C ILE A 131 -24.91 29.60 -47.40
N VAL A 132 -24.81 30.92 -47.53
CA VAL A 132 -23.82 31.73 -46.80
C VAL A 132 -24.08 31.71 -45.30
N ILE A 133 -25.35 31.83 -44.86
CA ILE A 133 -25.73 31.74 -43.45
C ILE A 133 -25.47 30.34 -42.91
N PHE A 134 -25.80 29.29 -43.65
CA PHE A 134 -25.53 27.91 -43.25
C PHE A 134 -24.04 27.60 -43.22
N THR A 135 -23.26 28.17 -44.15
CA THR A 135 -21.79 28.05 -44.19
C THR A 135 -21.15 28.81 -43.03
N LEU A 136 -21.64 30.01 -42.71
CA LEU A 136 -21.20 30.79 -41.55
C LEU A 136 -21.62 30.11 -40.24
N PHE A 137 -22.82 29.54 -40.16
CA PHE A 137 -23.31 28.82 -39.00
C PHE A 137 -22.54 27.51 -38.79
N THR A 138 -22.23 26.76 -39.84
CA THR A 138 -21.37 25.57 -39.77
C THR A 138 -19.91 25.93 -39.47
N MET A 139 -19.39 27.05 -39.97
CA MET A 139 -18.07 27.56 -39.57
C MET A 139 -18.05 28.00 -38.10
N LEU A 140 -19.09 28.68 -37.62
CA LEU A 140 -19.21 29.11 -36.23
C LEU A 140 -19.38 27.91 -35.31
N MET A 141 -20.21 26.93 -35.66
CA MET A 141 -20.34 25.66 -34.95
C MET A 141 -19.03 24.87 -34.99
N ARG A 142 -18.28 24.88 -36.11
CA ARG A 142 -16.93 24.29 -36.18
C ARG A 142 -15.93 25.01 -35.28
N PHE A 143 -16.03 26.34 -35.15
CA PHE A 143 -15.14 27.13 -34.30
C PHE A 143 -15.47 26.95 -32.82
N THR A 144 -16.76 26.91 -32.49
CA THR A 144 -17.27 26.67 -31.13
C THR A 144 -17.03 25.23 -30.72
N MET A 145 -17.28 24.24 -31.59
CA MET A 145 -16.94 22.83 -31.35
C MET A 145 -15.43 22.61 -31.37
N ARG A 146 -14.62 23.33 -32.17
CA ARG A 146 -13.15 23.30 -32.02
C ARG A 146 -12.73 23.87 -30.69
N ARG A 147 -13.31 24.97 -30.21
CA ARG A 147 -12.99 25.52 -28.90
C ARG A 147 -13.45 24.62 -27.77
N ILE A 148 -14.64 24.02 -27.86
CA ILE A 148 -15.14 23.05 -26.88
C ILE A 148 -14.30 21.77 -26.93
N CYS A 149 -13.98 21.23 -28.11
CA CYS A 149 -13.08 20.09 -28.23
C CYS A 149 -11.66 20.45 -27.81
N ILE A 150 -11.13 21.64 -28.07
CA ILE A 150 -9.82 22.06 -27.57
C ILE A 150 -9.87 22.26 -26.07
N ILE A 151 -10.95 22.79 -25.49
CA ILE A 151 -11.13 22.94 -24.04
C ILE A 151 -11.35 21.58 -23.40
N VAL A 152 -12.10 20.67 -24.02
CA VAL A 152 -12.32 19.29 -23.55
C VAL A 152 -11.05 18.47 -23.74
N ILE A 153 -10.29 18.67 -24.83
CA ILE A 153 -8.96 18.07 -25.03
C ILE A 153 -7.94 18.73 -24.12
N PHE A 154 -8.03 20.01 -23.77
CA PHE A 154 -7.17 20.65 -22.77
C PHE A 154 -7.59 20.26 -21.36
N TRP A 155 -8.86 19.99 -21.12
CA TRP A 155 -9.40 19.57 -19.83
C TRP A 155 -9.12 18.08 -19.61
N PHE A 156 -9.30 17.25 -20.65
CA PHE A 156 -8.78 15.88 -20.70
C PHE A 156 -7.26 15.89 -20.69
N ALA A 157 -6.54 16.75 -21.41
CA ALA A 157 -5.08 16.83 -21.37
C ALA A 157 -4.57 17.49 -20.08
N MET A 158 -5.36 18.24 -19.32
CA MET A 158 -5.01 18.68 -17.97
C MET A 158 -5.32 17.58 -16.95
N GLN A 159 -6.39 16.81 -17.14
CA GLN A 159 -6.65 15.57 -16.40
C GLN A 159 -5.67 14.44 -16.75
N PHE A 160 -5.12 14.41 -17.96
CA PHE A 160 -4.17 13.39 -18.46
C PHE A 160 -2.72 13.84 -18.41
N ASN A 161 -2.39 15.14 -18.42
CA ASN A 161 -1.04 15.61 -18.08
C ASN A 161 -0.79 15.65 -16.57
N THR A 162 -1.76 15.24 -15.75
CA THR A 162 -1.53 14.77 -14.38
C THR A 162 -1.51 13.24 -14.26
N ILE A 163 -1.52 12.51 -15.38
CA ILE A 163 -1.46 11.05 -15.44
C ILE A 163 -0.51 10.63 -16.55
N THR A 164 0.80 10.74 -16.30
CA THR A 164 1.83 9.73 -16.62
C THR A 164 3.22 10.32 -16.37
N PHE A 165 3.67 10.34 -15.11
CA PHE A 165 5.10 10.16 -14.77
C PHE A 165 5.31 9.78 -13.29
N GLU A 166 4.37 9.05 -12.69
CA GLU A 166 4.48 8.59 -11.29
C GLU A 166 4.28 7.07 -11.13
N LYS A 167 4.19 6.32 -12.23
CA LYS A 167 4.15 4.86 -12.18
C LYS A 167 5.36 4.30 -12.92
N SER A 168 6.00 3.33 -12.27
CA SER A 168 7.09 2.46 -12.72
C SER A 168 8.49 3.07 -12.81
N ILE A 169 9.16 3.15 -11.65
CA ILE A 169 10.55 2.72 -11.57
C ILE A 169 10.72 1.76 -10.39
N LEU A 170 10.05 1.94 -9.27
CA LEU A 170 10.17 1.00 -8.15
C LEU A 170 9.44 -0.33 -8.46
N PRO A 171 10.14 -1.48 -8.57
CA PRO A 171 9.52 -2.79 -8.38
C PRO A 171 8.98 -2.80 -6.96
N ARG A 172 7.94 -3.60 -6.72
CA ARG A 172 7.52 -3.88 -5.36
C ARG A 172 8.68 -4.64 -4.71
N PRO A 173 9.36 -4.11 -3.67
CA PRO A 173 10.19 -4.97 -2.85
C PRO A 173 9.28 -6.06 -2.29
N VAL A 174 9.77 -7.29 -2.18
CA VAL A 174 9.04 -8.39 -1.54
C VAL A 174 8.67 -8.00 -0.12
N PHE A 175 7.46 -7.50 0.04
CA PHE A 175 6.48 -7.92 1.06
C PHE A 175 5.05 -7.71 0.53
N SER A 176 4.82 -7.69 -0.79
CA SER A 176 3.44 -7.76 -1.27
C SER A 176 3.28 -8.40 -2.65
N ARG A 177 2.43 -9.43 -2.63
CA ARG A 177 1.66 -10.10 -3.70
C ARG A 177 2.22 -11.39 -4.32
N LYS A 178 1.49 -12.47 -4.07
CA LYS A 178 0.74 -13.14 -5.17
C LYS A 178 -0.40 -12.22 -5.62
N SER A 179 -0.61 -12.07 -6.94
CA SER A 179 -1.93 -11.69 -7.42
C SER A 179 -2.91 -12.82 -7.10
N ASN A 180 -4.05 -12.47 -6.52
CA ASN A 180 -5.17 -13.34 -6.17
C ASN A 180 -5.76 -14.10 -7.37
N SER A 181 -5.08 -15.12 -7.88
CA SER A 181 -5.70 -16.00 -8.89
C SER A 181 -5.70 -17.46 -8.52
N GLU A 182 -5.10 -17.91 -7.42
CA GLU A 182 -5.21 -19.30 -6.98
C GLU A 182 -5.49 -19.36 -5.48
N PRO A 183 -6.37 -20.26 -5.04
CA PRO A 183 -6.70 -20.36 -3.63
C PRO A 183 -5.60 -21.14 -2.89
N ASP A 184 -5.45 -20.91 -1.58
CA ASP A 184 -4.49 -21.65 -0.75
C ASP A 184 -5.08 -23.01 -0.35
N TYR A 185 -4.65 -24.07 -1.01
CA TYR A 185 -5.08 -25.45 -0.73
C TYR A 185 -4.57 -26.04 0.59
N SER A 186 -3.79 -25.27 1.37
CA SER A 186 -3.47 -25.59 2.77
C SER A 186 -4.41 -24.91 3.76
N VAL A 187 -5.38 -24.12 3.28
CA VAL A 187 -6.44 -23.51 4.06
C VAL A 187 -7.76 -24.19 3.72
N HIS A 188 -8.35 -24.81 4.74
CA HIS A 188 -9.57 -25.59 4.63
C HIS A 188 -10.71 -24.85 5.34
N ILE A 189 -11.96 -25.06 4.95
CA ILE A 189 -13.13 -24.48 5.62
C ILE A 189 -14.25 -25.49 5.79
N PHE A 190 -14.79 -25.60 7.00
CA PHE A 190 -15.94 -26.46 7.27
C PHE A 190 -17.23 -25.84 6.68
N TYR A 191 -17.99 -26.66 5.96
CA TYR A 191 -19.15 -26.25 5.16
C TYR A 191 -20.32 -27.22 5.36
N TYR A 192 -21.53 -26.68 5.51
CA TYR A 192 -22.72 -27.43 5.85
C TYR A 192 -23.80 -27.28 4.78
N MET A 193 -24.32 -28.42 4.31
CA MET A 193 -25.29 -28.52 3.22
C MET A 193 -26.73 -28.78 3.69
N TRP A 194 -27.00 -28.66 4.98
CA TRP A 194 -28.26 -29.12 5.58
C TRP A 194 -29.38 -28.07 5.61
N TYR A 195 -29.15 -26.86 5.11
CA TYR A 195 -30.14 -25.79 5.13
C TYR A 195 -31.17 -25.98 4.01
N GLY A 196 -32.45 -25.85 4.34
CA GLY A 196 -33.54 -26.04 3.37
C GLY A 196 -34.62 -24.97 3.50
N ASN A 197 -35.32 -24.70 2.41
CA ASN A 197 -36.42 -23.74 2.40
C ASN A 197 -37.66 -24.28 1.69
N VAL A 198 -38.80 -23.61 1.88
CA VAL A 198 -40.10 -24.08 1.35
C VAL A 198 -40.09 -24.23 -0.18
N ALA A 199 -39.32 -23.40 -0.90
CA ALA A 199 -39.31 -23.41 -2.36
C ALA A 199 -38.58 -24.62 -2.96
N PHE A 200 -37.51 -25.09 -2.33
CA PHE A 200 -36.69 -26.20 -2.84
C PHE A 200 -36.90 -27.51 -2.07
N ASP A 201 -37.18 -27.44 -0.78
CA ASP A 201 -37.19 -28.59 0.14
C ASP A 201 -38.57 -28.83 0.78
N GLN A 202 -39.61 -28.10 0.33
CA GLN A 202 -40.99 -28.13 0.83
C GLN A 202 -41.18 -27.59 2.26
N PHE A 203 -40.14 -27.66 3.10
CA PHE A 203 -40.13 -27.15 4.47
C PHE A 203 -38.84 -26.38 4.74
N PHE A 204 -38.84 -25.56 5.79
CA PHE A 204 -37.57 -25.11 6.36
C PHE A 204 -36.86 -26.29 7.02
N LEU A 205 -35.57 -26.44 6.73
CA LEU A 205 -34.68 -27.42 7.38
C LEU A 205 -33.54 -26.65 8.02
N HIS A 206 -33.15 -27.05 9.23
CA HIS A 206 -32.19 -26.37 10.10
C HIS A 206 -32.55 -24.93 10.50
N TRP A 207 -33.15 -24.09 9.65
CA TRP A 207 -33.58 -22.74 10.05
C TRP A 207 -34.62 -22.77 11.17
N ASN A 208 -35.50 -23.77 11.18
CA ASN A 208 -36.53 -24.06 12.18
C ASN A 208 -36.07 -25.07 13.26
N HIS A 209 -34.77 -25.03 13.61
CA HIS A 209 -34.15 -25.95 14.56
C HIS A 209 -34.89 -26.02 15.90
N ARG A 210 -34.92 -27.20 16.54
CA ARG A 210 -35.41 -27.36 17.92
C ARG A 210 -34.50 -26.70 18.95
N ILE A 211 -35.05 -26.15 20.03
CA ILE A 211 -34.25 -25.74 21.18
C ILE A 211 -33.86 -27.00 21.96
N LEU A 212 -32.56 -27.25 22.07
CA LEU A 212 -32.02 -28.47 22.64
C LEU A 212 -32.08 -28.42 24.18
N PRO A 213 -32.69 -29.43 24.83
CA PRO A 213 -32.71 -29.49 26.29
C PRO A 213 -31.32 -29.77 26.85
N HIS A 214 -31.03 -29.21 28.03
CA HIS A 214 -29.83 -29.58 28.78
C HIS A 214 -29.95 -31.04 29.26
N TYR A 215 -28.85 -31.81 29.27
CA TYR A 215 -28.87 -33.22 29.67
C TYR A 215 -29.36 -33.44 31.12
N ASN A 216 -29.09 -32.48 32.01
CA ASN A 216 -29.65 -32.43 33.37
C ASN A 216 -31.10 -31.89 33.36
N PRO A 217 -32.11 -32.69 33.74
CA PRO A 217 -33.52 -32.28 33.72
C PRO A 217 -33.84 -31.05 34.58
N LEU A 218 -33.10 -30.83 35.69
CA LEU A 218 -33.31 -29.68 36.58
C LEU A 218 -32.82 -28.36 35.99
N ILE A 219 -31.87 -28.42 35.05
CA ILE A 219 -31.40 -27.26 34.29
C ILE A 219 -32.30 -27.07 33.07
N ALA A 220 -32.68 -28.16 32.40
CA ALA A 220 -33.57 -28.14 31.24
C ALA A 220 -34.91 -27.45 31.53
N SER A 221 -35.50 -27.67 32.72
CA SER A 221 -36.77 -27.03 33.11
C SER A 221 -36.71 -25.51 33.25
N LYS A 222 -35.52 -24.90 33.25
CA LYS A 222 -35.33 -23.44 33.33
C LYS A 222 -35.35 -22.75 31.98
N TYR A 223 -35.32 -23.49 30.88
CA TYR A 223 -35.20 -22.96 29.53
C TYR A 223 -36.40 -23.33 28.67
N LEU A 224 -36.72 -22.48 27.70
CA LEU A 224 -37.78 -22.71 26.73
C LEU A 224 -37.47 -23.97 25.91
N VAL A 225 -38.51 -24.77 25.66
CA VAL A 225 -38.47 -25.95 24.79
C VAL A 225 -39.43 -25.69 23.63
N GLY A 226 -39.04 -26.02 22.40
CA GLY A 226 -39.84 -25.76 21.21
C GLY A 226 -39.00 -25.80 19.94
N ARG A 227 -39.60 -25.39 18.82
CA ARG A 227 -38.91 -25.17 17.54
C ARG A 227 -38.94 -23.69 17.18
N ARG A 228 -37.94 -23.28 16.42
CA ARG A 228 -37.85 -21.93 15.84
C ARG A 228 -38.82 -21.80 14.65
N GLU A 229 -39.38 -20.61 14.45
CA GLU A 229 -40.37 -20.32 13.40
C GLU A 229 -39.76 -19.44 12.30
N ALA A 230 -39.08 -20.07 11.35
CA ALA A 230 -38.49 -19.40 10.19
C ALA A 230 -39.58 -18.86 9.23
N PRO A 231 -39.35 -17.75 8.50
CA PRO A 231 -38.07 -17.04 8.35
C PRO A 231 -37.76 -15.96 9.40
N GLU A 232 -38.73 -15.53 10.21
CA GLU A 232 -38.53 -14.43 11.15
C GLU A 232 -37.76 -14.84 12.41
N ASP A 233 -37.97 -16.07 12.92
CA ASP A 233 -37.31 -16.64 14.10
C ASP A 233 -36.49 -17.88 13.71
N ILE A 234 -35.18 -17.75 13.49
CA ILE A 234 -34.31 -18.84 13.02
C ILE A 234 -33.39 -19.42 14.10
N GLY A 235 -32.93 -20.66 13.97
CA GLY A 235 -31.98 -21.31 14.88
C GLY A 235 -30.55 -20.75 14.87
N SER A 236 -30.36 -19.44 14.72
CA SER A 236 -29.07 -18.74 14.76
C SER A 236 -29.17 -17.44 15.55
N ASN A 237 -28.04 -17.02 16.13
CA ASN A 237 -27.88 -15.70 16.76
C ASN A 237 -27.56 -14.59 15.75
N PHE A 238 -27.19 -14.94 14.50
CA PHE A 238 -26.98 -14.02 13.39
C PHE A 238 -28.01 -14.28 12.29
N TYR A 239 -28.17 -13.34 11.35
CA TYR A 239 -29.08 -13.50 10.22
C TYR A 239 -28.32 -13.52 8.88
N PRO A 240 -28.49 -14.54 8.02
CA PRO A 240 -27.78 -14.63 6.75
C PRO A 240 -28.16 -13.53 5.76
N LYS A 241 -27.18 -13.01 5.02
CA LYS A 241 -27.42 -12.08 3.91
C LYS A 241 -28.32 -12.68 2.83
N LEU A 242 -28.19 -13.98 2.57
CA LEU A 242 -29.00 -14.71 1.60
C LEU A 242 -30.38 -15.14 2.15
N GLY A 243 -30.71 -14.77 3.40
CA GLY A 243 -31.93 -15.19 4.09
C GLY A 243 -31.92 -16.68 4.43
N CYS A 244 -33.10 -17.24 4.72
CA CYS A 244 -33.29 -18.67 4.93
C CYS A 244 -33.19 -19.44 3.60
N TYR A 245 -31.96 -19.60 3.11
CA TYR A 245 -31.66 -20.23 1.84
C TYR A 245 -31.81 -21.75 1.87
N SER A 246 -31.86 -22.37 0.69
CA SER A 246 -31.69 -23.81 0.53
C SER A 246 -30.27 -24.09 0.01
N SER A 247 -29.58 -25.04 0.64
CA SER A 247 -28.29 -25.54 0.18
C SER A 247 -28.40 -26.34 -1.13
N ARG A 248 -29.62 -26.72 -1.56
CA ARG A 248 -29.88 -27.32 -2.88
C ARG A 248 -30.06 -26.30 -3.99
N ASP A 249 -30.21 -25.01 -3.68
CA ASP A 249 -30.34 -23.97 -4.70
C ASP A 249 -28.98 -23.76 -5.41
N PRO A 250 -28.88 -24.02 -6.73
CA PRO A 250 -27.63 -23.84 -7.47
C PRO A 250 -27.07 -22.42 -7.40
N LYS A 251 -27.92 -21.39 -7.25
CA LYS A 251 -27.47 -20.00 -7.12
C LYS A 251 -26.78 -19.75 -5.79
N ILE A 252 -27.28 -20.39 -4.73
CA ILE A 252 -26.71 -20.30 -3.38
C ILE A 252 -25.36 -21.01 -3.37
N LEU A 253 -25.28 -22.24 -3.92
CA LEU A 253 -24.01 -22.97 -4.07
C LEU A 253 -22.98 -22.17 -4.86
N ALA A 254 -23.36 -21.59 -6.00
CA ALA A 254 -22.47 -20.76 -6.81
C ALA A 254 -21.95 -19.54 -6.05
N GLN A 255 -22.84 -18.86 -5.31
CA GLN A 255 -22.45 -17.71 -4.51
C GLN A 255 -21.51 -18.09 -3.36
N HIS A 256 -21.74 -19.23 -2.71
CA HIS A 256 -20.90 -19.75 -1.64
C HIS A 256 -19.50 -20.09 -2.14
N MET A 257 -19.39 -20.84 -3.23
CA MET A 257 -18.10 -21.19 -3.82
C MET A 257 -17.33 -19.95 -4.28
N GLN A 258 -18.03 -18.96 -4.86
CA GLN A 258 -17.43 -17.67 -5.17
C GLN A 258 -16.87 -16.98 -3.92
N TRP A 259 -17.63 -16.88 -2.84
CA TRP A 259 -17.16 -16.24 -1.60
C TRP A 259 -15.97 -16.96 -0.97
N ILE A 260 -15.99 -18.29 -0.92
CA ILE A 260 -14.88 -19.10 -0.43
C ILE A 260 -13.63 -18.85 -1.29
N ARG A 261 -13.81 -18.80 -2.61
CA ARG A 261 -12.74 -18.54 -3.57
C ARG A 261 -12.14 -17.13 -3.42
N ASP A 262 -13.00 -16.13 -3.30
CA ASP A 262 -12.62 -14.73 -3.14
C ASP A 262 -11.95 -14.46 -1.78
N ALA A 263 -12.32 -15.24 -0.75
CA ALA A 263 -11.62 -15.28 0.53
C ALA A 263 -10.23 -15.96 0.47
N GLY A 264 -9.86 -16.57 -0.67
CA GLY A 264 -8.56 -17.20 -0.89
C GLY A 264 -8.42 -18.62 -0.34
N ILE A 265 -9.52 -19.24 0.09
CA ILE A 265 -9.57 -20.58 0.67
C ILE A 265 -9.59 -21.62 -0.45
N GLY A 266 -8.82 -22.71 -0.33
CA GLY A 266 -8.70 -23.72 -1.39
C GLY A 266 -9.48 -25.01 -1.21
N VAL A 267 -9.86 -25.36 0.02
CA VAL A 267 -10.51 -26.64 0.29
C VAL A 267 -11.78 -26.46 1.12
N VAL A 268 -12.89 -26.96 0.60
CA VAL A 268 -14.18 -27.08 1.29
C VAL A 268 -14.24 -28.44 1.97
N VAL A 269 -14.43 -28.45 3.28
CA VAL A 269 -14.62 -29.67 4.08
C VAL A 269 -16.11 -29.80 4.37
N VAL A 270 -16.82 -30.62 3.60
CA VAL A 270 -18.27 -30.75 3.70
C VAL A 270 -18.68 -31.76 4.76
N GLY A 271 -19.57 -31.36 5.68
CA GLY A 271 -20.22 -32.27 6.63
C GLY A 271 -21.04 -33.34 5.90
N TRP A 272 -20.77 -34.62 6.16
CA TRP A 272 -21.31 -35.73 5.39
C TRP A 272 -21.90 -36.83 6.27
N TYR A 273 -23.08 -37.28 5.86
CA TYR A 273 -23.78 -38.47 6.34
C TYR A 273 -23.97 -39.45 5.18
N PRO A 274 -24.08 -40.76 5.45
CA PRO A 274 -24.44 -41.76 4.45
C PRO A 274 -25.74 -41.42 3.70
N PRO A 275 -25.95 -41.92 2.45
CA PRO A 275 -27.03 -41.47 1.56
C PRO A 275 -28.45 -41.51 2.11
N ASP A 276 -28.73 -42.42 3.04
CA ASP A 276 -30.05 -42.60 3.68
C ASP A 276 -30.08 -42.07 5.14
N ALA A 277 -29.06 -41.30 5.55
CA ALA A 277 -28.89 -40.78 6.89
C ALA A 277 -28.80 -39.25 6.91
N SER A 278 -29.15 -38.67 8.05
CA SER A 278 -29.01 -37.26 8.37
C SER A 278 -28.88 -37.10 9.89
N ASP A 279 -28.66 -35.88 10.34
CA ASP A 279 -28.89 -35.52 11.73
C ASP A 279 -30.40 -35.45 12.04
N ASP A 280 -30.73 -35.18 13.31
CA ASP A 280 -32.11 -35.15 13.81
C ASP A 280 -32.94 -33.97 13.28
N GLU A 281 -32.31 -32.92 12.74
CA GLU A 281 -32.97 -31.70 12.28
C GLU A 281 -33.05 -31.57 10.75
N GLY A 282 -32.37 -32.45 10.02
CA GLY A 282 -32.28 -32.44 8.57
C GLY A 282 -32.93 -33.64 7.86
N HIS A 283 -32.61 -33.74 6.57
CA HIS A 283 -32.95 -34.86 5.69
C HIS A 283 -31.71 -35.25 4.90
N PRO A 284 -31.60 -36.48 4.36
CA PRO A 284 -30.41 -36.87 3.62
C PRO A 284 -30.09 -35.90 2.47
N TRP A 285 -28.80 -35.56 2.30
CA TRP A 285 -28.32 -34.53 1.36
C TRP A 285 -27.14 -34.98 0.49
N ASP A 286 -26.81 -36.27 0.48
CA ASP A 286 -25.77 -36.83 -0.38
C ASP A 286 -26.08 -36.60 -1.88
N ASP A 287 -27.36 -36.51 -2.24
CA ASP A 287 -27.84 -36.18 -3.58
C ASP A 287 -27.34 -34.82 -4.10
N ALA A 288 -27.01 -33.88 -3.21
CA ALA A 288 -26.50 -32.55 -3.57
C ALA A 288 -24.97 -32.49 -3.72
N ILE A 289 -24.22 -33.52 -3.30
CA ILE A 289 -22.75 -33.56 -3.36
C ILE A 289 -22.20 -33.42 -4.79
N PRO A 290 -22.77 -34.08 -5.83
CA PRO A 290 -22.33 -33.85 -7.21
C PRO A 290 -22.40 -32.38 -7.64
N SER A 291 -23.48 -31.68 -7.26
CA SER A 291 -23.64 -30.25 -7.60
C SER A 291 -22.63 -29.37 -6.86
N LEU A 292 -22.31 -29.69 -5.60
CA LEU A 292 -21.24 -29.03 -4.85
C LEU A 292 -19.89 -29.21 -5.55
N LEU A 293 -19.58 -30.45 -5.97
CA LEU A 293 -18.32 -30.78 -6.63
C LEU A 293 -18.16 -30.02 -7.96
N ASP A 294 -19.21 -29.99 -8.79
CA ASP A 294 -19.23 -29.26 -10.07
C ASP A 294 -18.95 -27.76 -9.86
N GLU A 295 -19.63 -27.14 -8.89
CA GLU A 295 -19.49 -25.72 -8.62
C GLU A 295 -18.14 -25.41 -7.95
N ALA A 296 -17.65 -26.26 -7.06
CA ALA A 296 -16.30 -26.14 -6.50
C ALA A 296 -15.25 -26.19 -7.62
N ASN A 297 -15.38 -27.10 -8.58
CA ASN A 297 -14.46 -27.20 -9.71
C ASN A 297 -14.47 -25.94 -10.58
N ARG A 298 -15.67 -25.38 -10.84
CA ARG A 298 -15.83 -24.12 -11.59
C ARG A 298 -15.04 -22.98 -10.97
N TRP A 299 -14.97 -22.92 -9.64
CA TRP A 299 -14.22 -21.91 -8.89
C TRP A 299 -12.79 -22.35 -8.52
N GLN A 300 -12.30 -23.47 -9.05
CA GLN A 300 -10.98 -24.03 -8.75
C GLN A 300 -10.77 -24.33 -7.25
N LEU A 301 -11.83 -24.73 -6.57
CA LEU A 301 -11.80 -25.23 -5.21
C LEU A 301 -11.69 -26.75 -5.20
N LYS A 302 -11.24 -27.30 -4.08
CA LYS A 302 -11.27 -28.73 -3.81
C LYS A 302 -12.26 -29.04 -2.69
N VAL A 303 -12.76 -30.27 -2.65
CA VAL A 303 -13.74 -30.76 -1.68
C VAL A 303 -13.21 -32.03 -1.02
N CYS A 304 -13.22 -32.05 0.31
CA CYS A 304 -13.09 -33.27 1.10
C CYS A 304 -14.23 -33.38 2.11
N PHE A 305 -14.30 -34.51 2.82
CA PHE A 305 -15.45 -34.89 3.62
C PHE A 305 -15.11 -34.88 5.11
N LEU A 306 -16.00 -34.29 5.90
CA LEU A 306 -16.10 -34.45 7.35
C LEU A 306 -17.15 -35.51 7.62
N ILE A 307 -16.72 -36.72 7.98
CA ILE A 307 -17.62 -37.82 8.33
C ILE A 307 -18.22 -37.53 9.70
N GLU A 308 -19.52 -37.22 9.71
CA GLU A 308 -20.28 -36.86 10.90
C GLU A 308 -20.65 -38.09 11.75
N PRO A 309 -20.99 -37.91 13.04
CA PRO A 309 -21.48 -39.00 13.87
C PRO A 309 -22.91 -39.36 13.46
N TYR A 310 -23.06 -40.56 12.90
CA TYR A 310 -24.35 -41.16 12.59
C TYR A 310 -24.61 -42.43 13.42
N LYS A 311 -25.88 -42.81 13.53
CA LYS A 311 -26.29 -43.99 14.31
C LYS A 311 -25.65 -45.26 13.74
N GLY A 312 -24.91 -45.98 14.58
CA GLY A 312 -24.25 -47.24 14.21
C GLY A 312 -22.86 -47.08 13.59
N ARG A 313 -22.31 -45.85 13.51
CA ARG A 313 -20.96 -45.59 13.00
C ARG A 313 -19.90 -46.37 13.77
N ASN A 314 -19.12 -47.19 13.06
CA ASN A 314 -18.00 -47.97 13.58
C ASN A 314 -16.93 -48.16 12.47
N GLY A 315 -15.84 -48.88 12.74
CA GLY A 315 -14.75 -49.05 11.76
C GLY A 315 -15.18 -49.73 10.45
N GLU A 316 -16.12 -50.67 10.49
CA GLU A 316 -16.62 -51.37 9.29
C GLU A 316 -17.51 -50.46 8.44
N THR A 317 -18.39 -49.68 9.07
CA THR A 317 -19.24 -48.74 8.34
C THR A 317 -18.41 -47.60 7.77
N ILE A 318 -17.43 -47.07 8.50
CA ILE A 318 -16.51 -46.03 8.00
C ILE A 318 -15.70 -46.53 6.80
N ARG A 319 -15.26 -47.79 6.81
CA ARG A 319 -14.61 -48.39 5.63
C ARG A 319 -15.54 -48.37 4.41
N THR A 320 -16.80 -48.73 4.63
CA THR A 320 -17.83 -48.76 3.58
C THR A 320 -18.16 -47.34 3.09
N ASP A 321 -18.17 -46.35 3.98
CA ASP A 321 -18.36 -44.94 3.64
C ASP A 321 -17.21 -44.42 2.77
N ILE A 322 -15.96 -44.72 3.13
CA ILE A 322 -14.79 -44.35 2.32
C ILE A 322 -14.90 -45.00 0.94
N GLU A 323 -15.25 -46.28 0.88
CA GLU A 323 -15.45 -47.00 -0.38
C GLU A 323 -16.53 -46.34 -1.24
N TYR A 324 -17.69 -46.02 -0.66
CA TYR A 324 -18.77 -45.31 -1.33
C TYR A 324 -18.32 -43.94 -1.87
N ILE A 325 -17.72 -43.11 -1.02
CA ILE A 325 -17.27 -41.75 -1.39
C ILE A 325 -16.24 -41.80 -2.52
N LEU A 326 -15.30 -42.75 -2.48
CA LEU A 326 -14.28 -42.89 -3.52
C LEU A 326 -14.86 -43.41 -4.84
N GLN A 327 -15.82 -44.34 -4.79
CA GLN A 327 -16.50 -44.85 -5.98
C GLN A 327 -17.40 -43.79 -6.63
N SER A 328 -18.17 -43.05 -5.82
CA SER A 328 -19.13 -42.05 -6.28
C SER A 328 -18.46 -40.75 -6.71
N TYR A 329 -17.46 -40.27 -5.95
CA TYR A 329 -16.92 -38.91 -6.08
C TYR A 329 -15.41 -38.86 -6.32
N GLY A 330 -14.67 -39.92 -6.01
CA GLY A 330 -13.19 -39.92 -6.01
C GLY A 330 -12.52 -39.65 -7.37
N ARG A 331 -13.27 -39.74 -8.48
CA ARG A 331 -12.79 -39.41 -9.84
C ARG A 331 -13.02 -37.96 -10.24
N HIS A 332 -13.79 -37.20 -9.46
CA HIS A 332 -14.12 -35.81 -9.78
C HIS A 332 -12.89 -34.90 -9.60
N ASP A 333 -12.68 -33.93 -10.50
CA ASP A 333 -11.50 -33.05 -10.47
C ASP A 333 -11.42 -32.19 -9.20
N ALA A 334 -12.57 -31.79 -8.65
CA ALA A 334 -12.62 -31.08 -7.37
C ALA A 334 -12.39 -32.00 -6.14
N PHE A 335 -12.38 -33.32 -6.28
CA PHE A 335 -12.15 -34.20 -5.12
C PHE A 335 -10.74 -34.00 -4.58
N TYR A 336 -10.62 -33.62 -3.30
CA TYR A 336 -9.34 -33.23 -2.71
C TYR A 336 -8.46 -34.44 -2.41
N LYS A 337 -7.22 -34.37 -2.88
CA LYS A 337 -6.18 -35.36 -2.63
C LYS A 337 -4.87 -34.65 -2.37
N ILE A 338 -4.02 -35.22 -1.51
CA ILE A 338 -2.67 -34.72 -1.25
C ILE A 338 -1.63 -35.73 -1.73
N LEU A 339 -0.51 -35.23 -2.22
CA LEU A 339 0.60 -36.08 -2.67
C LEU A 339 1.46 -36.49 -1.48
N THR A 340 1.49 -37.79 -1.17
CA THR A 340 2.32 -38.37 -0.12
C THR A 340 3.19 -39.46 -0.73
N ASN A 341 4.53 -39.32 -0.65
CA ASN A 341 5.49 -40.27 -1.21
C ASN A 341 5.23 -40.64 -2.68
N GLY A 342 4.81 -39.66 -3.50
CA GLY A 342 4.48 -39.87 -4.91
C GLY A 342 3.10 -40.48 -5.18
N ILE A 343 2.33 -40.81 -4.14
CA ILE A 343 0.97 -41.36 -4.25
C ILE A 343 -0.04 -40.28 -3.83
N SER A 344 -1.03 -40.02 -4.69
CA SER A 344 -2.11 -39.07 -4.40
C SER A 344 -3.18 -39.74 -3.55
N LYS A 345 -3.34 -39.30 -2.30
CA LYS A 345 -4.28 -39.88 -1.34
C LYS A 345 -5.45 -38.94 -1.04
N PRO A 346 -6.71 -39.43 -1.05
CA PRO A 346 -7.87 -38.75 -0.49
C PRO A 346 -7.64 -38.26 0.94
N VAL A 347 -8.34 -37.21 1.36
CA VAL A 347 -8.30 -36.73 2.76
C VAL A 347 -9.70 -36.78 3.37
N PHE A 348 -9.81 -37.34 4.57
CA PHE A 348 -11.05 -37.41 5.34
C PHE A 348 -10.83 -36.86 6.75
N TYR A 349 -11.77 -36.03 7.19
CA TYR A 349 -11.90 -35.61 8.58
C TYR A 349 -12.95 -36.50 9.25
N VAL A 350 -12.69 -36.97 10.46
CA VAL A 350 -13.69 -37.76 11.22
C VAL A 350 -14.07 -36.99 12.48
N TYR A 351 -15.26 -36.39 12.47
CA TYR A 351 -15.78 -35.67 13.62
C TYR A 351 -16.12 -36.63 14.76
N ASP A 352 -15.82 -36.27 16.00
CA ASP A 352 -16.00 -37.13 17.18
C ASP A 352 -15.42 -38.55 16.99
N SER A 353 -14.24 -38.65 16.38
CA SER A 353 -13.56 -39.92 16.11
C SER A 353 -13.34 -40.78 17.37
N TYR A 354 -13.27 -40.15 18.55
CA TYR A 354 -13.15 -40.81 19.86
C TYR A 354 -14.39 -41.62 20.27
N LEU A 355 -15.53 -41.49 19.56
CA LEU A 355 -16.71 -42.33 19.78
C LEU A 355 -16.57 -43.74 19.16
N VAL A 356 -15.64 -43.92 18.23
CA VAL A 356 -15.32 -45.22 17.63
C VAL A 356 -14.17 -45.85 18.42
N SER A 357 -14.25 -47.16 18.66
CA SER A 357 -13.29 -47.86 19.51
C SER A 357 -11.87 -47.87 18.92
N ASN A 358 -10.85 -47.81 19.78
CA ASN A 358 -9.45 -47.90 19.32
C ASN A 358 -9.17 -49.21 18.55
N SER A 359 -9.82 -50.33 18.94
CA SER A 359 -9.69 -51.60 18.23
C SER A 359 -10.23 -51.53 16.80
N ASP A 360 -11.34 -50.81 16.58
CA ASP A 360 -11.89 -50.63 15.24
C ASP A 360 -10.97 -49.76 14.39
N TRP A 361 -10.42 -48.68 14.96
CA TRP A 361 -9.45 -47.84 14.27
C TRP A 361 -8.18 -48.60 13.91
N GLN A 362 -7.65 -49.41 14.83
CA GLN A 362 -6.50 -50.28 14.55
C GLN A 362 -6.79 -51.29 13.44
N ALA A 363 -7.98 -51.91 13.46
CA ALA A 363 -8.38 -52.85 12.43
C ALA A 363 -8.50 -52.21 11.04
N LEU A 364 -8.79 -50.90 10.99
CA LEU A 364 -8.97 -50.12 9.76
C LEU A 364 -7.70 -49.43 9.25
N LEU A 365 -6.85 -48.92 10.14
CA LEU A 365 -5.77 -47.97 9.79
C LEU A 365 -4.36 -48.53 9.98
N LEU A 366 -4.17 -49.63 10.72
CA LEU A 366 -2.88 -50.33 10.76
C LEU A 366 -2.72 -51.25 9.54
N THR A 367 -1.49 -51.42 9.07
CA THR A 367 -1.19 -52.22 7.87
C THR A 367 -1.51 -53.71 8.02
N ASP A 368 -1.53 -54.22 9.25
CA ASP A 368 -1.89 -55.58 9.62
C ASP A 368 -3.32 -55.69 10.19
N GLY A 369 -4.08 -54.60 10.15
CA GLY A 369 -5.47 -54.54 10.58
C GLY A 369 -6.38 -55.44 9.72
N LYS A 370 -7.33 -56.14 10.37
CA LYS A 370 -8.22 -57.13 9.72
C LYS A 370 -9.00 -56.56 8.53
N ASN A 371 -9.39 -55.29 8.59
CA ASN A 371 -10.20 -54.60 7.58
C ASN A 371 -9.46 -53.38 7.01
N THR A 372 -8.14 -53.45 6.94
CA THR A 372 -7.30 -52.28 6.66
C THR A 372 -7.60 -51.64 5.30
N ILE A 373 -7.58 -50.30 5.25
CA ILE A 373 -7.56 -49.54 3.99
C ILE A 373 -6.14 -49.33 3.46
N ARG A 374 -5.10 -49.56 4.29
CA ARG A 374 -3.71 -49.26 3.93
C ARG A 374 -3.21 -50.16 2.81
N ASN A 375 -2.49 -49.58 1.84
CA ASN A 375 -2.00 -50.29 0.66
C ASN A 375 -3.11 -50.96 -0.19
N THR A 376 -4.33 -50.41 -0.14
CA THR A 376 -5.45 -50.79 -1.00
C THR A 376 -5.89 -49.59 -1.84
N ASP A 377 -6.82 -49.78 -2.77
CA ASP A 377 -7.43 -48.66 -3.54
C ASP A 377 -8.24 -47.69 -2.65
N LEU A 378 -8.51 -48.07 -1.38
CA LEU A 378 -9.18 -47.25 -0.39
C LEU A 378 -8.21 -46.41 0.47
N ASP A 379 -6.89 -46.56 0.28
CA ASP A 379 -5.89 -45.91 1.12
C ASP A 379 -6.01 -44.39 1.07
N SER A 380 -6.26 -43.80 2.24
CA SER A 380 -6.66 -42.41 2.39
C SER A 380 -6.03 -41.81 3.64
N ILE A 381 -5.87 -40.49 3.67
CA ILE A 381 -5.42 -39.73 4.83
C ILE A 381 -6.62 -39.52 5.76
N ILE A 382 -6.55 -40.05 6.98
CA ILE A 382 -7.61 -39.95 7.98
C ILE A 382 -7.14 -39.06 9.13
N LEU A 383 -7.88 -37.96 9.37
CA LEU A 383 -7.61 -37.00 10.44
C LEU A 383 -8.61 -37.18 11.60
N ALA A 384 -8.09 -37.46 12.79
CA ALA A 384 -8.89 -37.59 14.02
C ALA A 384 -9.22 -36.23 14.66
N LEU A 385 -10.37 -36.11 15.31
CA LEU A 385 -10.65 -34.96 16.17
C LEU A 385 -9.90 -35.09 17.51
N LEU A 386 -9.07 -34.11 17.84
CA LEU A 386 -8.37 -34.04 19.13
C LEU A 386 -9.15 -33.16 20.10
N VAL A 387 -9.65 -33.76 21.18
CA VAL A 387 -10.39 -33.05 22.24
C VAL A 387 -9.50 -32.86 23.46
N LYS A 388 -8.91 -33.94 23.98
CA LYS A 388 -8.04 -33.93 25.17
C LYS A 388 -6.60 -34.13 24.76
N ARG A 389 -5.67 -33.56 25.52
CA ARG A 389 -4.23 -33.78 25.27
C ARG A 389 -3.84 -35.24 25.43
N THR A 390 -4.57 -36.00 26.27
CA THR A 390 -4.36 -37.44 26.46
C THR A 390 -4.73 -38.29 25.25
N ASP A 391 -5.45 -37.74 24.27
CA ASP A 391 -5.88 -38.48 23.09
C ASP A 391 -4.72 -38.70 22.09
N THR A 392 -3.58 -38.01 22.26
CA THR A 392 -2.40 -38.13 21.39
C THR A 392 -1.85 -39.54 21.31
N ASP A 393 -1.87 -40.28 22.42
CA ASP A 393 -1.38 -41.67 22.47
C ASP A 393 -2.32 -42.60 21.70
N ALA A 394 -3.63 -42.38 21.81
CA ALA A 394 -4.62 -43.12 21.04
C ALA A 394 -4.47 -42.84 19.54
N ILE A 395 -4.29 -41.59 19.13
CA ILE A 395 -4.09 -41.20 17.72
C ILE A 395 -2.87 -41.91 17.14
N LEU A 396 -1.75 -41.96 17.88
CA LEU A 396 -0.53 -42.63 17.44
C LEU A 396 -0.70 -44.16 17.34
N THR A 397 -1.31 -44.78 18.35
CA THR A 397 -1.41 -46.25 18.44
C THR A 397 -2.50 -46.86 17.57
N THR A 398 -3.42 -46.04 17.06
CA THR A 398 -4.52 -46.49 16.20
C THR A 398 -4.25 -46.35 14.70
N GLY A 399 -3.21 -45.60 14.31
CA GLY A 399 -2.78 -45.49 12.91
C GLY A 399 -3.39 -44.32 12.12
N PHE A 400 -3.95 -43.31 12.79
CA PHE A 400 -4.36 -42.07 12.12
C PHE A 400 -3.17 -41.36 11.45
N ASP A 401 -3.43 -40.70 10.33
CA ASP A 401 -2.42 -39.93 9.60
C ASP A 401 -2.18 -38.54 10.21
N GLY A 402 -3.10 -38.09 11.07
CA GLY A 402 -3.03 -36.78 11.70
C GLY A 402 -4.26 -36.44 12.53
N PHE A 403 -4.37 -35.17 12.91
CA PHE A 403 -5.50 -34.68 13.70
C PHE A 403 -5.90 -33.23 13.39
N PHE A 404 -7.11 -32.87 13.81
CA PHE A 404 -7.67 -31.52 13.76
C PHE A 404 -8.37 -31.14 15.07
N THR A 405 -8.69 -29.85 15.27
CA THR A 405 -9.15 -29.34 16.59
C THR A 405 -10.59 -28.81 16.61
N TYR A 406 -11.19 -28.57 15.44
CA TYR A 406 -12.56 -28.12 15.16
C TYR A 406 -13.06 -26.87 15.89
N PHE A 407 -13.23 -26.89 17.21
CA PHE A 407 -14.04 -25.90 17.92
C PHE A 407 -13.52 -24.46 17.79
N ALA A 408 -14.42 -23.54 17.43
CA ALA A 408 -14.13 -22.11 17.34
C ALA A 408 -14.01 -21.42 18.71
N SER A 409 -14.61 -22.00 19.75
CA SER A 409 -14.50 -21.49 21.12
C SER A 409 -13.18 -21.90 21.76
N THR A 410 -12.31 -20.93 21.97
CA THR A 410 -11.03 -21.10 22.67
C THR A 410 -11.25 -21.58 24.10
N ASP A 411 -10.40 -22.52 24.52
CA ASP A 411 -10.41 -23.16 25.84
C ASP A 411 -11.61 -24.09 26.10
N PHE A 412 -12.44 -24.38 25.09
CA PHE A 412 -13.51 -25.39 25.21
C PHE A 412 -12.93 -26.80 25.38
N THR A 413 -11.86 -27.12 24.65
CA THR A 413 -11.13 -28.39 24.74
C THR A 413 -9.63 -28.13 24.81
N ASP A 414 -8.83 -29.15 25.16
CA ASP A 414 -7.36 -29.01 25.08
C ASP A 414 -6.90 -28.78 23.64
N GLY A 415 -7.62 -29.34 22.66
CA GLY A 415 -7.37 -29.15 21.24
C GLY A 415 -7.71 -27.74 20.74
N SER A 416 -8.80 -27.13 21.22
CA SER A 416 -9.20 -25.78 20.82
C SER A 416 -8.48 -24.65 21.58
N LYS A 417 -7.60 -25.02 22.51
CA LYS A 417 -6.81 -24.08 23.33
C LYS A 417 -5.50 -23.67 22.62
N PRO A 418 -5.37 -22.42 22.14
CA PRO A 418 -4.22 -22.02 21.32
C PRO A 418 -2.87 -22.11 22.04
N SER A 419 -2.85 -22.01 23.38
CA SER A 419 -1.60 -22.19 24.15
C SER A 419 -1.04 -23.60 24.08
N ASN A 420 -1.85 -24.60 23.73
CA ASN A 420 -1.43 -25.99 23.60
C ASN A 420 -0.90 -26.32 22.19
N TRP A 421 -1.23 -25.51 21.18
CA TRP A 421 -0.90 -25.79 19.78
C TRP A 421 0.60 -25.95 19.48
N PRO A 422 1.53 -25.17 20.07
CA PRO A 422 2.96 -25.39 19.84
C PRO A 422 3.41 -26.81 20.23
N ASP A 423 2.92 -27.31 21.36
CA ASP A 423 3.25 -28.66 21.85
C ASP A 423 2.59 -29.74 20.99
N LEU A 424 1.34 -29.53 20.56
CA LEU A 424 0.62 -30.46 19.71
C LEU A 424 1.26 -30.58 18.31
N VAL A 425 1.66 -29.46 17.70
CA VAL A 425 2.36 -29.47 16.41
C VAL A 425 3.77 -30.08 16.55
N LEU A 426 4.47 -29.81 17.66
CA LEU A 426 5.76 -30.47 17.93
C LEU A 426 5.60 -31.99 18.08
N PHE A 427 4.57 -32.44 18.79
CA PHE A 427 4.22 -33.86 18.91
C PHE A 427 3.96 -34.48 17.54
N ALA A 428 3.13 -33.83 16.72
CA ALA A 428 2.80 -34.33 15.39
C ALA A 428 4.04 -34.43 14.49
N THR A 429 4.85 -33.36 14.46
CA THR A 429 6.09 -33.30 13.67
C THR A 429 7.06 -34.42 14.03
N ARG A 430 7.22 -34.72 15.34
CA ARG A 430 8.09 -35.80 15.82
C ARG A 430 7.63 -37.20 15.41
N ASN A 431 6.33 -37.36 15.18
CA ASN A 431 5.72 -38.65 14.85
C ASN A 431 5.28 -38.74 13.38
N GLY A 432 5.62 -37.76 12.53
CA GLY A 432 5.24 -37.74 11.12
C GLY A 432 3.74 -37.57 10.86
N LEU A 433 2.99 -37.00 11.82
CA LEU A 433 1.56 -36.78 11.73
C LEU A 433 1.22 -35.44 11.08
N LEU A 434 0.14 -35.40 10.30
CA LEU A 434 -0.44 -34.17 9.77
C LEU A 434 -1.24 -33.42 10.84
N THR A 435 -1.29 -32.09 10.72
CA THR A 435 -2.02 -31.24 11.67
C THR A 435 -2.91 -30.24 10.98
N SER A 436 -4.16 -30.15 11.40
CA SER A 436 -5.12 -29.14 10.96
C SER A 436 -5.61 -28.33 12.14
N LEU A 437 -4.96 -27.20 12.45
CA LEU A 437 -5.41 -26.33 13.53
C LEU A 437 -6.64 -25.55 13.09
N SER A 438 -7.72 -25.64 13.86
CA SER A 438 -9.01 -25.01 13.52
C SER A 438 -9.15 -23.66 14.20
N VAL A 439 -9.56 -22.65 13.43
CA VAL A 439 -9.72 -21.25 13.87
C VAL A 439 -11.11 -20.74 13.53
N GLY A 440 -11.71 -19.89 14.37
CA GLY A 440 -13.05 -19.37 14.15
C GLY A 440 -13.21 -17.89 14.52
N PRO A 441 -14.22 -17.19 13.96
CA PRO A 441 -14.41 -15.76 14.15
C PRO A 441 -14.99 -15.39 15.52
N GLY A 442 -15.59 -16.36 16.21
CA GLY A 442 -16.25 -16.28 17.50
C GLY A 442 -17.15 -17.51 17.67
N TYR A 443 -17.96 -17.53 18.72
CA TYR A 443 -18.89 -18.63 19.01
C TYR A 443 -20.09 -18.10 19.80
N VAL A 444 -21.30 -18.49 19.42
CA VAL A 444 -22.54 -18.22 20.17
C VAL A 444 -23.67 -19.11 19.62
N ASP A 445 -24.24 -19.96 20.47
CA ASP A 445 -25.24 -20.96 20.09
C ASP A 445 -26.51 -20.91 20.95
N GLU A 446 -26.67 -19.87 21.76
CA GLU A 446 -27.73 -19.76 22.78
C GLU A 446 -29.15 -19.81 22.20
N ARG A 447 -29.32 -19.56 20.89
CA ARG A 447 -30.60 -19.70 20.20
C ARG A 447 -31.06 -21.16 20.08
N ILE A 448 -30.15 -22.12 20.07
CA ILE A 448 -30.47 -23.56 20.10
C ILE A 448 -30.03 -24.25 21.39
N ARG A 449 -29.05 -23.70 22.12
CA ARG A 449 -28.55 -24.22 23.41
C ARG A 449 -28.50 -23.08 24.45
N PRO A 450 -29.64 -22.63 24.99
CA PRO A 450 -29.71 -21.43 25.84
C PRO A 450 -28.94 -21.55 27.17
N TRP A 451 -28.50 -22.75 27.52
CA TRP A 451 -27.69 -23.06 28.70
C TRP A 451 -26.17 -23.00 28.45
N ASN A 452 -25.72 -22.77 27.21
CA ASN A 452 -24.32 -22.91 26.80
C ASN A 452 -23.53 -21.59 26.77
N GLY A 453 -24.04 -20.52 27.39
CA GLY A 453 -23.45 -19.17 27.35
C GLY A 453 -22.02 -19.06 27.88
N GLU A 454 -21.53 -20.01 28.70
CA GLU A 454 -20.13 -20.05 29.16
C GLU A 454 -19.12 -20.21 28.00
N ASN A 455 -19.56 -20.85 26.90
CA ASN A 455 -18.74 -21.08 25.72
C ASN A 455 -18.83 -19.96 24.69
N THR A 456 -19.68 -18.95 24.92
CA THR A 456 -19.81 -17.79 24.05
C THR A 456 -18.48 -17.02 23.97
N ARG A 457 -18.06 -16.67 22.76
CA ARG A 457 -16.87 -15.88 22.45
C ARG A 457 -17.27 -14.77 21.50
N SER A 458 -17.25 -13.54 22.01
CA SER A 458 -17.50 -12.36 21.19
C SER A 458 -16.49 -12.26 20.06
N ARG A 459 -16.96 -11.88 18.87
CA ARG A 459 -16.10 -11.71 17.71
C ARG A 459 -15.15 -10.50 17.84
N CYS A 460 -15.44 -9.58 18.77
CA CYS A 460 -14.63 -8.38 19.06
C CYS A 460 -14.16 -7.64 17.80
N ASN A 461 -15.09 -7.39 16.87
CA ASN A 461 -14.84 -6.75 15.56
C ASN A 461 -13.68 -7.38 14.76
N GLY A 462 -13.54 -8.71 14.83
CA GLY A 462 -12.53 -9.49 14.11
C GLY A 462 -11.25 -9.75 14.90
N SER A 463 -11.01 -9.06 16.02
CA SER A 463 -9.78 -9.25 16.80
C SER A 463 -9.68 -10.64 17.47
N TYR A 464 -10.83 -11.28 17.77
CA TYR A 464 -10.83 -12.67 18.25
C TYR A 464 -10.28 -13.61 17.18
N TYR A 465 -10.83 -13.50 15.96
CA TYR A 465 -10.41 -14.29 14.80
C TYR A 465 -8.92 -14.09 14.49
N GLU A 466 -8.45 -12.84 14.50
CA GLU A 466 -7.06 -12.50 14.22
C GLU A 466 -6.08 -13.13 15.22
N LYS A 467 -6.40 -13.11 16.51
CA LYS A 467 -5.57 -13.72 17.56
C LYS A 467 -5.49 -15.23 17.36
N MET A 468 -6.62 -15.87 17.09
CA MET A 468 -6.69 -17.31 16.86
C MET A 468 -5.95 -17.72 15.58
N TRP A 469 -6.13 -16.98 14.48
CA TRP A 469 -5.41 -17.17 13.23
C TRP A 469 -3.89 -17.07 13.40
N LYS A 470 -3.42 -15.99 14.04
CA LYS A 470 -1.99 -15.77 14.30
C LYS A 470 -1.39 -16.89 15.15
N ALA A 471 -2.11 -17.34 16.18
CA ALA A 471 -1.66 -18.45 17.02
C ALA A 471 -1.49 -19.74 16.21
N ALA A 472 -2.42 -20.04 15.29
CA ALA A 472 -2.33 -21.23 14.44
C ALA A 472 -1.15 -21.14 13.47
N VAL A 473 -1.06 -20.06 12.68
CA VAL A 473 0.00 -19.90 11.67
C VAL A 473 1.40 -19.89 12.29
N ASN A 474 1.58 -19.30 13.47
CA ASN A 474 2.86 -19.29 14.17
C ASN A 474 3.35 -20.69 14.56
N CYS A 475 2.44 -21.66 14.75
CA CYS A 475 2.80 -23.04 15.04
C CYS A 475 3.24 -23.83 13.79
N LYS A 476 2.99 -23.31 12.59
CA LYS A 476 3.27 -23.97 11.29
C LYS A 476 2.61 -25.36 11.14
N PRO A 477 1.29 -25.48 11.31
CA PRO A 477 0.59 -26.74 11.06
C PRO A 477 0.63 -27.11 9.57
N THR A 478 0.28 -28.35 9.25
CA THR A 478 0.11 -28.81 7.86
C THR A 478 -0.99 -28.03 7.16
N PHE A 479 -2.12 -27.87 7.85
CA PHE A 479 -3.32 -27.19 7.39
C PHE A 479 -3.78 -26.18 8.45
N VAL A 480 -4.42 -25.11 7.99
CA VAL A 480 -5.27 -24.27 8.85
C VAL A 480 -6.70 -24.51 8.40
N SER A 481 -7.56 -24.92 9.31
CA SER A 481 -8.99 -25.11 9.03
C SER A 481 -9.81 -23.98 9.64
N ILE A 482 -10.85 -23.52 8.96
CA ILE A 482 -11.72 -22.45 9.43
C ILE A 482 -13.06 -23.07 9.86
N THR A 483 -13.42 -22.81 11.12
CA THR A 483 -14.71 -23.16 11.71
C THR A 483 -15.50 -21.87 11.90
N SER A 484 -16.35 -21.49 10.95
CA SER A 484 -16.82 -22.26 9.78
C SER A 484 -17.18 -21.33 8.61
N PHE A 485 -17.56 -21.88 7.45
CA PHE A 485 -18.22 -21.08 6.41
C PHE A 485 -19.61 -20.66 6.88
N ASN A 486 -20.48 -21.63 7.18
CA ASN A 486 -21.91 -21.41 7.40
C ASN A 486 -22.53 -22.26 8.52
N GLU A 487 -21.80 -22.57 9.60
CA GLU A 487 -22.42 -23.15 10.81
C GLU A 487 -23.16 -22.06 11.59
N TRP A 488 -24.34 -21.69 11.09
CA TRP A 488 -25.14 -20.60 11.63
C TRP A 488 -25.62 -20.87 13.04
N HIS A 489 -25.85 -22.13 13.41
CA HIS A 489 -26.39 -22.48 14.73
C HIS A 489 -25.44 -22.13 15.86
N GLU A 490 -24.13 -22.19 15.58
CA GLU A 490 -23.08 -21.94 16.56
C GLU A 490 -22.44 -20.55 16.45
N GLY A 491 -22.95 -19.72 15.52
CA GLY A 491 -22.45 -18.36 15.35
C GLY A 491 -20.98 -18.28 14.93
N THR A 492 -20.45 -19.35 14.31
CA THR A 492 -19.04 -19.47 13.89
C THR A 492 -18.81 -19.12 12.43
N GLN A 493 -19.88 -18.82 11.69
CA GLN A 493 -19.86 -18.58 10.25
C GLN A 493 -19.03 -17.34 9.85
N ILE A 494 -18.28 -17.44 8.75
CA ILE A 494 -17.71 -16.27 8.05
C ILE A 494 -18.55 -15.82 6.86
N GLU A 495 -19.58 -16.59 6.49
CA GLU A 495 -20.60 -16.20 5.51
C GLU A 495 -21.23 -14.84 5.88
N PRO A 496 -21.52 -13.96 4.90
CA PRO A 496 -22.05 -12.64 5.18
C PRO A 496 -23.34 -12.61 6.00
N ALA A 497 -23.36 -11.78 7.04
CA ALA A 497 -24.51 -11.58 7.92
C ALA A 497 -24.99 -10.12 7.89
N VAL A 498 -26.30 -9.93 7.99
CA VAL A 498 -26.95 -8.62 7.93
C VAL A 498 -27.64 -8.26 9.26
N PRO A 499 -27.74 -6.96 9.60
CA PRO A 499 -28.60 -6.52 10.70
C PRO A 499 -30.06 -6.93 10.42
N TYR A 500 -30.65 -7.66 11.37
CA TYR A 500 -32.05 -8.05 11.30
C TYR A 500 -32.66 -8.01 12.71
N LYS A 501 -33.93 -7.62 12.79
CA LYS A 501 -34.67 -7.54 14.04
C LYS A 501 -36.12 -7.93 13.78
N ASN A 502 -36.66 -8.76 14.66
CA ASN A 502 -38.09 -9.04 14.73
C ASN A 502 -38.65 -8.50 16.07
N GLU A 503 -39.93 -8.74 16.35
CA GLU A 503 -40.60 -8.24 17.56
C GLU A 503 -39.97 -8.75 18.87
N ASN A 504 -39.37 -9.94 18.85
CA ASN A 504 -38.94 -10.68 20.03
C ASN A 504 -37.40 -10.81 20.16
N TYR A 505 -36.65 -10.51 19.10
CA TYR A 505 -35.21 -10.75 19.04
C TYR A 505 -34.49 -9.80 18.07
N GLU A 506 -33.35 -9.30 18.52
CA GLU A 506 -32.42 -8.51 17.73
C GLU A 506 -31.20 -9.38 17.44
N TYR A 507 -30.97 -9.68 16.16
CA TYR A 507 -29.89 -10.57 15.76
C TYR A 507 -28.55 -9.85 15.84
N LEU A 508 -27.53 -10.60 16.25
CA LEU A 508 -26.15 -10.15 16.16
C LEU A 508 -25.78 -9.92 14.70
N ASN A 509 -24.88 -8.99 14.48
CA ASN A 509 -24.44 -8.57 13.15
C ASN A 509 -22.97 -8.13 13.19
N TYR A 510 -22.44 -7.70 12.06
CA TYR A 510 -21.02 -7.37 11.91
C TYR A 510 -20.73 -5.87 12.07
N LEU A 511 -21.72 -5.03 12.35
CA LEU A 511 -21.53 -3.59 12.48
C LEU A 511 -20.49 -3.24 13.56
N PRO A 512 -19.69 -2.18 13.36
CA PRO A 512 -19.74 -1.23 12.24
C PRO A 512 -19.07 -1.72 10.94
N MET A 513 -18.63 -2.98 10.88
CA MET A 513 -18.01 -3.55 9.67
C MET A 513 -19.07 -3.95 8.64
N GLU A 514 -18.63 -4.08 7.39
CA GLU A 514 -19.47 -4.53 6.28
C GLU A 514 -19.91 -6.01 6.46
N GLU A 515 -21.01 -6.38 5.81
CA GLU A 515 -21.60 -7.72 5.87
C GLU A 515 -20.63 -8.84 5.43
N ASP A 516 -19.67 -8.56 4.56
CA ASP A 516 -18.65 -9.52 4.07
C ASP A 516 -17.29 -9.39 4.77
N PHE A 517 -17.24 -8.67 5.90
CA PHE A 517 -16.01 -8.36 6.63
C PHE A 517 -15.15 -9.60 6.95
N TYR A 518 -15.76 -10.70 7.38
CA TYR A 518 -15.01 -11.91 7.74
C TYR A 518 -14.38 -12.61 6.53
N LEU A 519 -15.03 -12.57 5.36
CA LEU A 519 -14.42 -13.05 4.11
C LEU A 519 -13.19 -12.21 3.72
N LYS A 520 -13.33 -10.88 3.78
CA LYS A 520 -12.22 -9.93 3.52
C LYS A 520 -11.07 -10.12 4.53
N LEU A 521 -11.41 -10.37 5.79
CA LEU A 521 -10.45 -10.59 6.86
C LEU A 521 -9.70 -11.91 6.67
N THR A 522 -10.39 -13.00 6.34
CA THR A 522 -9.77 -14.28 5.96
C THR A 522 -8.85 -14.09 4.77
N LYS A 523 -9.26 -13.33 3.74
CA LYS A 523 -8.41 -13.06 2.59
C LYS A 523 -7.10 -12.40 2.97
N ARG A 524 -7.19 -11.35 3.79
CA ARG A 524 -6.02 -10.65 4.33
C ARG A 524 -5.12 -11.60 5.13
N PHE A 525 -5.70 -12.47 5.95
CA PHE A 525 -4.95 -13.44 6.74
C PHE A 525 -4.18 -14.46 5.91
N ILE A 526 -4.77 -14.94 4.80
CA ILE A 526 -4.11 -15.85 3.86
C ILE A 526 -2.99 -15.11 3.10
N ASP A 527 -3.22 -13.87 2.70
CA ASP A 527 -2.19 -13.03 2.09
C ASP A 527 -1.01 -12.81 3.04
N ASP A 528 -1.29 -12.41 4.28
CA ASP A 528 -0.28 -12.21 5.33
C ASP A 528 0.49 -13.50 5.65
N LYS A 529 -0.17 -14.68 5.66
CA LYS A 529 0.46 -16.01 5.83
C LYS A 529 1.48 -16.29 4.73
N SER A 530 1.17 -15.93 3.49
CA SER A 530 2.08 -16.10 2.34
C SER A 530 3.28 -15.15 2.40
N ASP A 531 3.06 -13.90 2.83
CA ASP A 531 4.12 -12.90 3.01
C ASP A 531 5.04 -13.24 4.19
N LEU A 532 4.54 -13.86 5.26
CA LEU A 532 5.35 -14.28 6.43
C LEU A 532 6.38 -15.37 6.09
N HIS A 533 6.05 -16.28 5.17
CA HIS A 533 6.92 -17.41 4.81
C HIS A 533 8.09 -16.94 3.93
N ILE A 534 7.80 -16.02 2.99
CA ILE A 534 8.82 -15.37 2.16
C ILE A 534 9.67 -14.43 3.02
N ALA A 535 9.03 -13.66 3.91
CA ALA A 535 9.75 -12.77 4.83
C ALA A 535 10.75 -13.53 5.70
N LYS A 536 10.37 -14.68 6.27
CA LYS A 536 11.26 -15.40 7.19
C LYS A 536 12.41 -16.15 6.48
N LYS A 537 12.24 -16.58 5.22
CA LYS A 537 13.31 -17.23 4.45
C LYS A 537 14.45 -16.27 4.10
N TYR A 538 14.13 -15.01 3.80
CA TYR A 538 15.11 -14.06 3.24
C TYR A 538 15.54 -12.95 4.21
N ARG A 539 14.70 -12.54 5.18
CA ARG A 539 14.95 -11.39 6.08
C ARG A 539 16.21 -11.51 6.92
N ASP A 540 16.59 -12.72 7.30
CA ASP A 540 17.74 -12.96 8.17
C ASP A 540 19.06 -13.08 7.38
N PHE A 541 19.00 -13.17 6.05
CA PHE A 541 20.17 -13.48 5.19
C PHE A 541 20.41 -12.52 4.03
N VAL A 542 19.42 -11.68 3.69
CA VAL A 542 19.54 -10.70 2.60
C VAL A 542 19.27 -9.32 3.15
N TYR A 543 20.20 -8.39 2.91
CA TYR A 543 20.03 -6.99 3.28
C TYR A 543 18.78 -6.42 2.61
N PRO A 544 17.79 -5.93 3.39
CA PRO A 544 16.60 -5.34 2.80
C PRO A 544 16.96 -4.03 2.08
N PRO A 545 16.29 -3.70 0.97
CA PRO A 545 16.39 -2.38 0.35
C PRO A 545 16.27 -1.27 1.38
N SER A 546 17.34 -0.49 1.51
CA SER A 546 17.50 0.56 2.52
C SER A 546 17.82 1.90 1.86
N GLU A 547 18.14 2.92 2.66
CA GLU A 547 18.36 4.30 2.21
C GLU A 547 19.33 4.40 1.02
N ASP A 548 20.40 3.61 1.05
CA ASP A 548 21.43 3.49 0.01
C ASP A 548 20.89 2.97 -1.33
N SER A 549 20.02 1.96 -1.28
CA SER A 549 19.40 1.34 -2.46
C SER A 549 18.45 2.33 -3.14
N TYR A 550 17.66 3.06 -2.35
CA TYR A 550 16.76 4.08 -2.87
C TYR A 550 17.50 5.32 -3.38
N LEU A 551 18.62 5.69 -2.75
CA LEU A 551 19.47 6.77 -3.22
C LEU A 551 20.08 6.47 -4.59
N LEU A 552 20.55 5.23 -4.81
CA LEU A 552 21.06 4.79 -6.10
C LEU A 552 19.97 4.81 -7.19
N LEU A 553 18.76 4.35 -6.86
CA LEU A 553 17.61 4.42 -7.75
C LEU A 553 17.23 5.86 -8.12
N GLU A 554 17.27 6.77 -7.16
CA GLU A 554 17.00 8.19 -7.41
C GLU A 554 18.05 8.80 -8.35
N ALA A 555 19.33 8.46 -8.17
CA ALA A 555 20.40 8.91 -9.06
C ALA A 555 20.18 8.42 -10.50
N VAL A 556 19.82 7.14 -10.67
CA VAL A 556 19.46 6.55 -11.97
C VAL A 556 18.23 7.27 -12.58
N GLN A 557 17.21 7.55 -11.76
CA GLN A 557 16.00 8.24 -12.19
C GLN A 557 16.27 9.68 -12.65
N LEU A 558 17.13 10.42 -11.94
CA LEU A 558 17.50 11.79 -12.31
C LEU A 558 18.22 11.86 -13.67
N ASP A 559 18.96 10.82 -14.02
CA ASP A 559 19.66 10.69 -15.31
C ASP A 559 18.89 9.86 -16.33
N TRP A 560 17.61 9.54 -16.08
CA TRP A 560 16.85 8.60 -16.90
C TRP A 560 16.78 8.99 -18.38
N GLU A 561 16.60 10.28 -18.70
CA GLU A 561 16.59 10.74 -20.10
C GLU A 561 17.95 10.51 -20.81
N LYS A 562 19.06 10.61 -20.07
CA LYS A 562 20.40 10.31 -20.58
C LYS A 562 20.56 8.81 -20.81
N ILE A 563 20.16 7.97 -19.85
CA ILE A 563 20.20 6.51 -19.94
C ILE A 563 19.33 6.02 -21.11
N LYS A 564 18.14 6.59 -21.29
CA LYS A 564 17.24 6.29 -22.41
C LYS A 564 17.85 6.67 -23.76
N THR A 565 18.59 7.77 -23.81
CA THR A 565 19.31 8.20 -25.02
C THR A 565 20.47 7.26 -25.34
N LEU A 566 21.16 6.73 -24.32
CA LEU A 566 22.22 5.74 -24.46
C LEU A 566 21.72 4.43 -25.09
N LYS A 567 20.46 4.05 -24.83
CA LYS A 567 19.85 2.77 -25.24
C LYS A 567 20.76 1.58 -24.86
N PRO A 568 21.03 1.39 -23.56
CA PRO A 568 21.98 0.37 -23.10
C PRO A 568 21.54 -1.02 -23.56
N VAL A 569 22.48 -1.78 -24.11
CA VAL A 569 22.27 -3.17 -24.53
C VAL A 569 22.66 -4.12 -23.40
N ILE A 570 23.74 -3.82 -22.67
CA ILE A 570 24.19 -4.61 -21.54
C ILE A 570 24.19 -3.76 -20.27
N CYS A 571 23.36 -4.17 -19.30
CA CYS A 571 23.35 -3.61 -17.96
C CYS A 571 23.93 -4.63 -16.98
N LEU A 572 24.67 -4.15 -15.98
CA LEU A 572 25.26 -4.98 -14.94
C LEU A 572 25.02 -4.35 -13.56
N GLU A 573 24.43 -5.11 -12.63
CA GLU A 573 24.44 -4.79 -11.20
C GLU A 573 25.39 -5.75 -10.46
N ILE A 574 26.29 -5.19 -9.65
CA ILE A 574 27.18 -5.96 -8.78
C ILE A 574 26.65 -5.88 -7.34
N GLY A 575 26.44 -7.03 -6.69
CA GLY A 575 25.87 -7.13 -5.35
C GLY A 575 24.37 -6.90 -5.34
N CYS A 576 23.60 -7.71 -6.08
CA CYS A 576 22.19 -7.41 -6.33
C CYS A 576 21.28 -7.53 -5.10
N GLY A 577 21.63 -8.32 -4.08
CA GLY A 577 20.81 -8.46 -2.88
C GLY A 577 19.39 -8.92 -3.20
N SER A 578 18.41 -8.03 -3.02
CA SER A 578 17.01 -8.28 -3.42
C SER A 578 16.74 -8.12 -4.91
N GLY A 579 17.64 -7.49 -5.68
CA GLY A 579 17.48 -7.17 -7.09
C GLY A 579 16.63 -5.94 -7.35
N VAL A 580 16.27 -5.16 -6.32
CA VAL A 580 15.38 -3.99 -6.42
C VAL A 580 15.87 -2.97 -7.46
N ILE A 581 17.19 -2.75 -7.56
CA ILE A 581 17.75 -1.71 -8.44
C ILE A 581 17.72 -2.19 -9.89
N ALA A 582 18.32 -3.34 -10.21
CA ALA A 582 18.29 -3.86 -11.57
C ALA A 582 16.86 -4.18 -12.05
N CYS A 583 15.96 -4.69 -11.19
CA CYS A 583 14.56 -4.91 -11.56
C CYS A 583 13.86 -3.60 -11.97
N SER A 584 14.17 -2.49 -11.28
CA SER A 584 13.66 -1.16 -11.64
C SER A 584 14.09 -0.72 -13.04
N VAL A 585 15.38 -0.91 -13.31
CA VAL A 585 16.00 -0.55 -14.59
C VAL A 585 15.48 -1.44 -15.72
N ALA A 586 15.45 -2.76 -15.53
CA ALA A 586 14.95 -3.74 -16.49
C ALA A 586 13.50 -3.45 -16.91
N LYS A 587 12.62 -3.18 -15.94
CA LYS A 587 11.21 -2.85 -16.18
C LYS A 587 11.04 -1.60 -17.04
N SER A 588 11.96 -0.66 -16.89
CA SER A 588 11.92 0.63 -17.58
C SER A 588 12.57 0.57 -18.97
N LEU A 589 13.54 -0.33 -19.18
CA LEU A 589 14.20 -0.57 -20.47
C LEU A 589 13.44 -1.53 -21.41
N GLN A 590 12.57 -2.40 -20.87
CA GLN A 590 11.84 -3.43 -21.62
C GLN A 590 12.78 -4.37 -22.40
N SER A 591 12.33 -4.99 -23.50
CA SER A 591 13.05 -6.05 -24.23
C SER A 591 14.31 -5.61 -25.00
N GLY A 592 14.78 -4.37 -24.81
CA GLY A 592 15.91 -3.79 -25.55
C GLY A 592 17.28 -4.03 -24.93
N ALA A 593 17.36 -4.57 -23.71
CA ALA A 593 18.59 -4.75 -22.96
C ALA A 593 18.66 -6.16 -22.35
N VAL A 594 19.87 -6.62 -22.04
CA VAL A 594 20.13 -7.76 -21.15
C VAL A 594 20.69 -7.22 -19.84
N VAL A 595 20.09 -7.62 -18.73
CA VAL A 595 20.42 -7.18 -17.39
C VAL A 595 21.07 -8.32 -16.62
N PHE A 596 22.39 -8.27 -16.48
CA PHE A 596 23.14 -9.18 -15.63
C PHE A 596 23.14 -8.67 -14.20
N THR A 597 22.98 -9.57 -13.24
CA THR A 597 23.19 -9.23 -11.84
C THR A 597 24.05 -10.29 -11.18
N THR A 598 24.99 -9.85 -10.34
CA THR A 598 25.86 -10.76 -9.59
C THR A 598 25.72 -10.57 -8.10
N ASP A 599 25.79 -11.66 -7.34
CA ASP A 599 25.93 -11.62 -5.89
C ASP A 599 26.72 -12.84 -5.41
N ILE A 600 27.50 -12.69 -4.33
CA ILE A 600 28.23 -13.82 -3.75
C ILE A 600 27.28 -14.76 -2.98
N SER A 601 26.15 -14.23 -2.49
CA SER A 601 25.14 -14.98 -1.75
C SER A 601 24.17 -15.69 -2.68
N GLN A 602 24.13 -17.02 -2.60
CA GLN A 602 23.11 -17.85 -3.27
C GLN A 602 21.68 -17.42 -2.89
N ILE A 603 21.46 -17.05 -1.61
CA ILE A 603 20.14 -16.65 -1.11
C ILE A 603 19.68 -15.32 -1.73
N ALA A 604 20.60 -14.37 -1.94
CA ALA A 604 20.32 -13.11 -2.62
C ALA A 604 19.96 -13.31 -4.09
N VAL A 605 20.70 -14.18 -4.81
CA VAL A 605 20.40 -14.52 -6.20
C VAL A 605 19.05 -15.22 -6.33
N GLU A 606 18.69 -16.11 -5.40
CA GLU A 606 17.36 -16.73 -5.36
C GLU A 606 16.25 -15.69 -5.13
N LEU A 607 16.43 -14.77 -4.17
CA LEU A 607 15.46 -13.69 -3.94
C LEU A 607 15.30 -12.80 -5.17
N THR A 608 16.41 -12.48 -5.83
CA THR A 608 16.41 -11.71 -7.07
C THR A 608 15.65 -12.44 -8.18
N LYS A 609 15.85 -13.75 -8.35
CA LYS A 609 15.07 -14.56 -9.31
C LYS A 609 13.57 -14.51 -9.03
N VAL A 610 13.18 -14.68 -7.77
CA VAL A 610 11.78 -14.55 -7.33
C VAL A 610 11.23 -13.18 -7.72
N ASN A 611 11.99 -12.10 -7.48
CA ASN A 611 11.59 -10.74 -7.85
C ASN A 611 11.48 -10.52 -9.36
N VAL A 612 12.38 -11.11 -10.13
CA VAL A 612 12.40 -11.06 -11.60
C VAL A 612 11.15 -11.72 -12.18
N GLU A 613 10.83 -12.93 -11.70
CA GLU A 613 9.62 -13.67 -12.09
C GLU A 613 8.35 -12.89 -11.71
N GLN A 614 8.28 -12.37 -10.49
CA GLN A 614 7.14 -11.57 -10.02
C GLN A 614 6.92 -10.29 -10.84
N ASN A 615 7.97 -9.73 -11.42
CA ASN A 615 7.89 -8.52 -12.26
C ASN A 615 7.75 -8.83 -13.76
N ASN A 616 7.68 -10.11 -14.17
CA ASN A 616 7.61 -10.56 -15.57
C ASN A 616 8.75 -10.02 -16.46
N ILE A 617 9.97 -10.01 -15.93
CA ILE A 617 11.18 -9.53 -16.62
C ILE A 617 12.23 -10.63 -16.79
N ASP A 618 11.86 -11.89 -16.56
CA ASP A 618 12.68 -13.10 -16.68
C ASP A 618 13.39 -13.24 -18.03
N LYS A 619 12.76 -12.77 -19.11
CA LYS A 619 13.28 -12.89 -20.48
C LYS A 619 14.54 -12.07 -20.77
N ILE A 620 14.83 -11.06 -19.96
CA ILE A 620 15.94 -10.13 -20.17
C ILE A 620 16.93 -10.10 -19.01
N PHE A 621 16.72 -10.94 -17.99
CA PHE A 621 17.40 -10.80 -16.71
C PHE A 621 18.20 -12.06 -16.38
N CYS A 622 19.44 -11.90 -15.95
CA CYS A 622 20.37 -12.99 -15.68
C CYS A 622 21.01 -12.85 -14.30
N PRO A 623 20.36 -13.37 -13.23
CA PRO A 623 20.94 -13.42 -11.88
C PRO A 623 21.95 -14.54 -11.74
N ILE A 624 23.17 -14.22 -11.31
CA ILE A 624 24.33 -15.12 -11.30
C ILE A 624 25.00 -15.09 -9.92
N VAL A 625 25.28 -16.26 -9.34
CA VAL A 625 26.12 -16.34 -8.14
C VAL A 625 27.58 -16.18 -8.54
N ALA A 626 28.23 -15.14 -8.05
CA ALA A 626 29.59 -14.78 -8.42
C ALA A 626 30.27 -13.89 -7.37
N ASP A 627 31.58 -14.07 -7.17
CA ASP A 627 32.41 -13.08 -6.49
C ASP A 627 32.66 -11.88 -7.43
N LEU A 628 31.93 -10.81 -7.16
CA LEU A 628 31.91 -9.58 -7.95
C LEU A 628 31.56 -9.88 -9.42
N ILE A 629 32.53 -9.79 -10.32
CA ILE A 629 32.37 -9.99 -11.77
C ILE A 629 33.35 -11.03 -12.32
N SER A 630 34.09 -11.71 -11.44
CA SER A 630 35.18 -12.63 -11.79
C SER A 630 34.82 -13.66 -12.89
N PRO A 631 33.68 -14.38 -12.84
CA PRO A 631 33.33 -15.35 -13.88
C PRO A 631 32.86 -14.73 -15.19
N LEU A 632 32.57 -13.42 -15.21
CA LEU A 632 32.05 -12.70 -16.38
C LEU A 632 33.05 -11.71 -16.97
N TYR A 633 34.17 -11.44 -16.29
CA TYR A 633 35.09 -10.36 -16.63
C TYR A 633 35.52 -10.38 -18.10
N ASP A 634 36.10 -11.49 -18.56
CA ASP A 634 36.61 -11.62 -19.94
C ASP A 634 35.50 -11.52 -20.99
N ARG A 635 34.27 -11.93 -20.64
CA ARG A 635 33.11 -11.90 -21.54
C ARG A 635 32.47 -10.52 -21.64
N LEU A 636 32.67 -9.67 -20.63
CA LEU A 636 32.06 -8.36 -20.53
C LEU A 636 33.04 -7.22 -20.87
N LEU A 637 34.24 -7.54 -21.37
CA LEU A 637 35.24 -6.54 -21.73
C LEU A 637 34.68 -5.50 -22.71
N ASN A 638 34.79 -4.23 -22.35
CA ASN A 638 34.37 -3.05 -23.10
C ASN A 638 32.91 -3.09 -23.60
N SER A 639 32.02 -3.75 -22.86
CA SER A 639 30.66 -4.05 -23.33
C SER A 639 29.55 -3.55 -22.41
N VAL A 640 29.87 -3.17 -21.17
CA VAL A 640 28.86 -2.76 -20.18
C VAL A 640 28.46 -1.31 -20.39
N ASP A 641 27.22 -1.08 -20.81
CA ASP A 641 26.69 0.27 -21.07
C ASP A 641 26.16 0.94 -19.80
N LEU A 642 25.66 0.16 -18.85
CA LEU A 642 25.17 0.66 -17.56
C LEU A 642 25.62 -0.27 -16.43
N LEU A 643 26.50 0.24 -15.58
CA LEU A 643 27.02 -0.45 -14.40
C LEU A 643 26.45 0.19 -13.12
N LEU A 644 25.84 -0.62 -12.28
CA LEU A 644 25.24 -0.25 -11.01
C LEU A 644 25.98 -0.97 -9.89
N PHE A 645 26.43 -0.24 -8.87
CA PHE A 645 27.14 -0.84 -7.75
C PHE A 645 26.76 -0.17 -6.43
N ASN A 646 26.10 -0.93 -5.56
CA ASN A 646 25.94 -0.60 -4.15
C ASN A 646 26.82 -1.53 -3.31
N PRO A 647 28.14 -1.26 -3.21
CA PRO A 647 29.06 -2.14 -2.51
C PRO A 647 28.80 -2.14 -1.00
N PRO A 648 29.32 -3.12 -0.27
CA PRO A 648 29.64 -2.87 1.12
C PRO A 648 30.69 -1.75 1.18
N TYR A 649 30.37 -0.61 1.79
CA TYR A 649 31.21 0.60 1.80
C TYR A 649 31.55 1.10 3.22
N ILE A 650 30.99 0.49 4.26
CA ILE A 650 31.18 0.94 5.64
C ILE A 650 32.52 0.41 6.19
N PRO A 651 33.37 1.27 6.80
CA PRO A 651 34.59 0.87 7.49
C PRO A 651 34.38 -0.22 8.54
N ARG A 652 35.28 -1.22 8.59
CA ARG A 652 35.27 -2.24 9.63
C ARG A 652 35.93 -1.66 10.89
N LEU A 653 35.13 -1.35 11.92
CA LEU A 653 35.59 -0.82 13.21
C LEU A 653 35.95 -1.96 14.18
N SER A 654 36.72 -1.68 15.24
CA SER A 654 37.18 -2.67 16.23
C SER A 654 36.07 -3.40 17.00
N ASP A 655 34.86 -2.84 17.02
CA ASP A 655 33.70 -3.36 17.75
C ASP A 655 32.74 -4.16 16.84
N PHE A 656 33.20 -4.53 15.65
CA PHE A 656 32.41 -5.25 14.66
C PHE A 656 32.27 -6.72 15.05
N ASP A 657 31.04 -7.23 15.06
CA ASP A 657 30.77 -8.63 15.38
C ASP A 657 30.92 -9.47 14.10
N ASP A 658 32.07 -10.12 13.96
CA ASP A 658 32.38 -11.00 12.83
C ASP A 658 31.50 -12.27 12.78
N THR A 659 30.63 -12.48 13.78
CA THR A 659 29.71 -13.64 13.81
C THR A 659 28.36 -13.39 13.13
N ASP A 660 28.03 -12.13 12.79
CA ASP A 660 26.80 -11.79 12.05
C ASP A 660 27.05 -11.73 10.54
N GLU A 661 26.59 -12.74 9.81
CA GLU A 661 26.71 -12.84 8.35
C GLU A 661 26.06 -11.64 7.63
N LEU A 662 24.98 -11.07 8.18
CA LEU A 662 24.27 -9.94 7.56
C LEU A 662 25.11 -8.66 7.63
N SER A 663 25.87 -8.48 8.71
CA SER A 663 26.74 -7.32 8.90
C SER A 663 27.81 -7.19 7.81
N SER A 664 28.25 -8.31 7.23
CA SER A 664 29.22 -8.32 6.13
C SER A 664 28.67 -7.77 4.81
N THR A 665 27.35 -7.59 4.68
CA THR A 665 26.70 -7.11 3.45
C THR A 665 26.86 -5.60 3.21
N TRP A 666 27.15 -4.81 4.24
CA TRP A 666 27.37 -3.36 4.12
C TRP A 666 28.78 -2.91 4.53
N CYS A 667 29.62 -3.80 5.08
CA CYS A 667 30.97 -3.48 5.55
C CYS A 667 32.07 -3.82 4.53
N GLY A 668 32.69 -2.78 3.95
CA GLY A 668 33.46 -2.85 2.71
C GLY A 668 34.86 -3.44 2.75
N GLY A 669 35.22 -4.10 3.86
CA GLY A 669 36.56 -4.58 4.15
C GLY A 669 37.55 -3.44 4.46
N GLY A 670 38.42 -3.70 5.44
CA GLY A 670 39.50 -2.79 5.82
C GLY A 670 39.06 -1.55 6.62
N PRO A 671 40.03 -0.76 7.12
CA PRO A 671 39.76 0.40 8.00
C PRO A 671 39.07 1.59 7.31
N GLU A 672 39.15 1.66 5.97
CA GLU A 672 38.51 2.71 5.16
C GLU A 672 37.20 2.21 4.51
N GLY A 673 36.84 0.92 4.64
CA GLY A 673 35.69 0.33 3.97
C GLY A 673 35.83 0.25 2.45
N THR A 674 37.06 0.16 1.93
CA THR A 674 37.37 0.29 0.50
C THR A 674 37.93 -0.96 -0.16
N ASP A 675 38.12 -2.07 0.56
CA ASP A 675 38.78 -3.25 -0.01
C ASP A 675 38.01 -3.82 -1.21
N ILE A 676 36.68 -3.94 -1.08
CA ILE A 676 35.81 -4.40 -2.17
C ILE A 676 35.76 -3.37 -3.32
N LEU A 677 35.67 -2.08 -3.00
CA LEU A 677 35.72 -0.99 -3.97
C LEU A 677 37.01 -1.03 -4.80
N ARG A 678 38.17 -1.22 -4.17
CA ARG A 678 39.47 -1.27 -4.84
C ARG A 678 39.51 -2.37 -5.90
N ARG A 679 39.01 -3.57 -5.60
CA ARG A 679 38.96 -4.71 -6.54
C ARG A 679 38.23 -4.35 -7.83
N ILE A 680 37.10 -3.65 -7.73
CA ILE A 680 36.34 -3.20 -8.91
C ILE A 680 37.02 -2.03 -9.63
N PHE A 681 37.56 -1.04 -8.93
CA PHE A 681 38.20 0.12 -9.55
C PHE A 681 39.43 -0.25 -10.40
N PHE A 682 40.12 -1.34 -10.09
CA PHE A 682 41.18 -1.87 -10.94
C PHE A 682 40.66 -2.50 -12.24
N GLN A 683 39.42 -2.93 -12.31
CA GLN A 683 38.85 -3.69 -13.42
C GLN A 683 37.87 -2.87 -14.27
N ILE A 684 37.26 -1.84 -13.70
CA ILE A 684 36.12 -1.11 -14.29
C ILE A 684 36.41 -0.46 -15.65
N HIS A 685 37.64 0.03 -15.84
CA HIS A 685 38.06 0.67 -17.09
C HIS A 685 38.05 -0.28 -18.29
N ASN A 686 38.13 -1.60 -18.04
CA ASN A 686 38.06 -2.63 -19.08
C ASN A 686 36.65 -3.22 -19.23
N LEU A 687 35.70 -2.86 -18.36
CA LEU A 687 34.33 -3.38 -18.39
C LEU A 687 33.39 -2.44 -19.14
N LEU A 688 33.48 -1.14 -18.88
CA LEU A 688 32.58 -0.14 -19.47
C LEU A 688 32.79 -0.03 -20.97
N SER A 689 31.69 0.08 -21.72
CA SER A 689 31.73 0.48 -23.13
C SER A 689 32.20 1.94 -23.26
N ASP A 690 32.50 2.38 -24.49
CA ASP A 690 33.01 3.75 -24.75
C ASP A 690 32.08 4.84 -24.19
N ASN A 691 30.77 4.58 -24.16
CA ASN A 691 29.74 5.49 -23.64
C ASN A 691 29.12 4.98 -22.32
N GLY A 692 29.74 3.99 -21.68
CA GLY A 692 29.23 3.34 -20.49
C GLY A 692 29.05 4.30 -19.32
N LEU A 693 27.98 4.08 -18.55
CA LEU A 693 27.69 4.83 -17.33
C LEU A 693 27.93 3.95 -16.11
N PHE A 694 28.62 4.51 -15.11
CA PHE A 694 28.83 3.87 -13.82
C PHE A 694 28.16 4.69 -12.72
N TYR A 695 27.31 4.02 -11.94
CA TYR A 695 26.70 4.56 -10.73
C TYR A 695 27.19 3.77 -9.51
N LEU A 696 27.72 4.51 -8.54
CA LEU A 696 28.33 3.94 -7.34
C LEU A 696 27.77 4.59 -6.08
N VAL A 697 27.40 3.79 -5.09
CA VAL A 697 27.19 4.26 -3.71
C VAL A 697 28.51 4.21 -2.94
N ALA A 698 28.83 5.30 -2.23
CA ALA A 698 30.00 5.43 -1.38
C ALA A 698 29.68 6.35 -0.19
N ILE A 699 30.59 6.45 0.78
CA ILE A 699 30.57 7.48 1.83
C ILE A 699 31.80 8.38 1.72
N GLU A 700 31.77 9.54 2.38
CA GLU A 700 32.87 10.50 2.41
C GLU A 700 34.21 9.85 2.82
N GLU A 701 34.17 8.94 3.80
CA GLU A 701 35.34 8.19 4.29
C GLU A 701 35.97 7.24 3.28
N ASN A 702 35.25 6.84 2.22
CA ASN A 702 35.84 5.99 1.18
C ASN A 702 36.85 6.72 0.29
N ASN A 703 36.87 8.07 0.33
CA ASN A 703 37.79 8.92 -0.43
C ASN A 703 37.93 8.48 -1.91
N ILE A 704 36.83 8.62 -2.66
CA ILE A 704 36.76 8.14 -4.04
C ILE A 704 37.77 8.85 -4.96
N GLU A 705 38.14 10.10 -4.66
CA GLU A 705 39.21 10.80 -5.39
C GLU A 705 40.54 10.05 -5.32
N LYS A 706 40.93 9.56 -4.14
CA LYS A 706 42.11 8.70 -3.95
C LYS A 706 41.99 7.40 -4.73
N LEU A 707 40.81 6.77 -4.77
CA LEU A 707 40.59 5.55 -5.57
C LEU A 707 40.71 5.79 -7.08
N LEU A 708 40.22 6.93 -7.56
CA LEU A 708 40.38 7.32 -8.97
C LEU A 708 41.83 7.60 -9.34
N GLN A 709 42.60 8.23 -8.43
CA GLN A 709 44.03 8.48 -8.63
C GLN A 709 44.86 7.19 -8.74
N LEU A 710 44.42 6.10 -8.11
CA LEU A 710 45.08 4.80 -8.18
C LEU A 710 44.92 4.11 -9.53
N ASN A 711 44.02 4.57 -10.40
CA ASN A 711 43.86 4.05 -11.75
C ASN A 711 44.04 5.17 -12.78
N SER A 712 45.26 5.28 -13.33
CA SER A 712 45.65 6.31 -14.30
C SER A 712 44.77 6.34 -15.56
N HIS A 713 44.13 5.23 -15.93
CA HIS A 713 43.20 5.17 -17.06
C HIS A 713 41.87 5.90 -16.80
N LEU A 714 41.53 6.12 -15.53
CA LEU A 714 40.38 6.90 -15.09
C LEU A 714 40.75 8.36 -14.79
N VAL A 715 42.04 8.66 -14.60
CA VAL A 715 42.58 10.01 -14.35
C VAL A 715 42.56 10.83 -15.65
N GLY A 716 42.01 12.05 -15.59
CA GLY A 716 41.96 12.98 -16.73
C GLY A 716 40.75 12.83 -17.67
N LYS A 717 40.06 11.67 -17.65
CA LYS A 717 38.72 11.53 -18.26
C LYS A 717 37.59 12.13 -17.40
N GLY A 718 37.93 12.51 -16.17
CA GLY A 718 37.07 13.19 -15.20
C GLY A 718 36.81 14.69 -15.40
N LYS A 719 36.90 15.23 -16.63
CA LYS A 719 36.48 16.62 -16.91
C LYS A 719 35.02 16.78 -17.35
N ASN A 720 34.27 15.69 -17.53
CA ASN A 720 32.81 15.76 -17.74
C ASN A 720 32.06 15.29 -16.50
N LYS A 721 31.97 16.21 -15.53
CA LYS A 721 31.12 16.17 -14.34
C LYS A 721 31.19 14.85 -13.57
N MET A 722 32.14 14.78 -12.64
CA MET A 722 31.87 14.16 -11.35
C MET A 722 30.67 14.92 -10.78
N ALA A 723 29.47 14.52 -11.19
CA ALA A 723 28.25 15.03 -10.65
C ALA A 723 28.13 14.25 -9.34
N SER A 724 28.84 14.69 -8.30
CA SER A 724 28.37 14.50 -6.94
C SER A 724 27.07 15.28 -6.82
N ARG A 725 26.03 14.80 -7.51
CA ARG A 725 24.66 15.16 -7.21
C ARG A 725 24.39 14.42 -5.92
N LEU A 726 24.85 15.02 -4.82
CA LEU A 726 24.07 14.99 -3.59
C LEU A 726 22.66 15.35 -4.05
N ALA A 727 21.80 14.36 -4.26
CA ALA A 727 20.38 14.57 -4.28
C ALA A 727 20.08 15.11 -2.87
N LYS A 728 20.23 16.43 -2.69
CA LYS A 728 19.95 17.11 -1.43
C LYS A 728 18.43 17.13 -1.35
N ILE A 729 17.86 16.01 -0.91
CA ILE A 729 16.46 15.92 -0.57
C ILE A 729 16.23 17.00 0.49
N HIS A 730 15.34 17.94 0.16
CA HIS A 730 15.02 19.06 1.03
C HIS A 730 14.03 18.60 2.09
N PHE A 731 14.55 18.06 3.19
CA PHE A 731 13.74 17.75 4.36
C PHE A 731 13.40 19.03 5.12
N VAL A 732 12.14 19.10 5.56
CA VAL A 732 11.56 20.29 6.20
C VAL A 732 10.98 19.91 7.56
N GLU A 733 11.29 20.70 8.58
CA GLU A 733 10.66 20.66 9.90
C GLU A 733 9.99 22.02 10.16
N LEU A 734 8.69 22.06 10.43
CA LEU A 734 7.92 23.30 10.55
C LEU A 734 7.41 23.58 11.96
N ASN A 735 7.74 22.77 12.97
CA ASN A 735 7.14 22.87 14.30
C ASN A 735 8.11 22.57 15.45
N ILE A 736 9.17 23.39 15.60
CA ILE A 736 9.99 23.39 16.83
C ILE A 736 9.44 24.46 17.78
N VAL A 737 8.85 24.04 18.89
CA VAL A 737 8.09 24.92 19.79
C VAL A 737 9.01 25.68 20.74
N ARG A 738 8.95 27.01 20.70
CA ARG A 738 9.55 27.92 21.69
C ARG A 738 8.55 28.18 22.82
N ARG A 739 8.91 27.75 24.02
CA ARG A 739 8.23 28.14 25.26
C ARG A 739 8.73 29.50 25.74
N LEU A 740 7.80 30.44 25.95
CA LEU A 740 8.13 31.83 26.29
C LEU A 740 8.59 31.99 27.75
N ASP A 741 8.24 31.03 28.61
CA ASP A 741 8.65 30.90 30.01
C ASP A 741 10.02 30.24 30.18
N GLU A 742 10.62 29.71 29.11
CA GLU A 742 11.91 29.03 29.13
C GLU A 742 13.04 29.84 28.48
N SER A 743 14.28 29.46 28.78
CA SER A 743 15.46 30.06 28.15
C SER A 743 15.47 29.77 26.64
N GLU A 744 15.75 30.82 25.85
CA GLU A 744 15.94 30.71 24.40
C GLU A 744 17.03 29.69 24.00
N LYS A 745 17.96 29.37 24.92
CA LYS A 745 18.99 28.34 24.70
C LYS A 745 18.40 26.97 24.34
N HIS A 746 17.22 26.61 24.87
CA HIS A 746 16.58 25.33 24.57
C HIS A 746 16.17 25.23 23.10
N VAL A 747 15.44 26.22 22.59
CA VAL A 747 15.00 26.22 21.18
C VAL A 747 16.19 26.39 20.23
N VAL A 748 17.20 27.17 20.61
CA VAL A 748 18.45 27.30 19.85
C VAL A 748 19.16 25.95 19.74
N SER A 749 19.25 25.17 20.83
CA SER A 749 19.81 23.82 20.81
C SER A 749 18.99 22.85 19.96
N ALA A 750 17.66 22.94 19.99
CA ALA A 750 16.79 22.09 19.18
C ALA A 750 16.93 22.37 17.68
N VAL A 751 16.98 23.66 17.29
CA VAL A 751 17.23 24.07 15.89
C VAL A 751 18.60 23.61 15.43
N LYS A 752 19.64 23.79 16.26
CA LYS A 752 21.00 23.31 15.96
C LYS A 752 21.01 21.80 15.72
N TYR A 753 20.38 21.02 16.60
CA TYR A 753 20.24 19.57 16.46
C TYR A 753 19.50 19.18 15.17
N ALA A 754 18.41 19.87 14.83
CA ALA A 754 17.65 19.61 13.62
C ALA A 754 18.49 19.78 12.34
N VAL A 755 19.32 20.83 12.28
CA VAL A 755 20.10 21.16 11.09
C VAL A 755 21.39 20.33 11.01
N GLU A 756 22.16 20.29 12.09
CA GLU A 756 23.49 19.68 12.10
C GLU A 756 23.45 18.17 12.23
N GLU A 757 22.58 17.66 13.12
CA GLU A 757 22.55 16.23 13.45
C GLU A 757 21.49 15.47 12.63
N LEU A 758 20.30 16.05 12.43
CA LEU A 758 19.20 15.37 11.73
C LEU A 758 19.14 15.70 10.22
N GLY A 759 19.85 16.73 9.76
CA GLY A 759 19.97 17.06 8.34
C GLY A 759 18.76 17.78 7.72
N TYR A 760 17.92 18.44 8.52
CA TYR A 760 16.85 19.29 7.99
C TYR A 760 17.41 20.54 7.29
N THR A 761 16.88 20.86 6.11
CA THR A 761 17.35 21.99 5.29
C THR A 761 16.47 23.23 5.42
N SER A 762 15.26 23.07 5.96
CA SER A 762 14.36 24.16 6.29
C SER A 762 13.72 23.87 7.64
N VAL A 763 13.83 24.81 8.57
CA VAL A 763 13.36 24.65 9.95
C VAL A 763 12.51 25.85 10.33
N ALA A 764 11.38 25.64 11.02
CA ALA A 764 10.59 26.72 11.59
C ALA A 764 10.52 26.68 13.12
N VAL A 765 10.79 27.83 13.75
CA VAL A 765 10.56 28.04 15.19
C VAL A 765 9.13 28.52 15.39
N ASN A 766 8.35 27.72 16.10
CA ASN A 766 6.93 27.95 16.37
C ASN A 766 6.73 28.59 17.75
N VAL A 767 5.81 29.56 17.84
CA VAL A 767 5.25 30.04 19.10
C VAL A 767 3.76 29.70 19.12
N GLU A 768 3.28 29.09 20.21
CA GLU A 768 1.85 28.76 20.36
C GLU A 768 1.16 29.80 21.26
N LEU A 769 0.02 30.33 20.80
CA LEU A 769 -0.89 31.16 21.60
C LEU A 769 -2.23 30.47 21.72
N SER A 770 -2.78 30.41 22.94
CA SER A 770 -4.02 29.70 23.23
C SER A 770 -5.04 30.59 23.94
N ALA A 771 -6.25 30.68 23.38
CA ALA A 771 -7.38 31.40 23.97
C ALA A 771 -7.89 30.75 25.27
N THR A 772 -7.52 29.50 25.52
CA THR A 772 -7.80 28.75 26.75
C THR A 772 -6.50 28.36 27.43
N ASN A 773 -6.38 28.65 28.73
CA ASN A 773 -5.27 28.18 29.55
C ASN A 773 -5.39 26.66 29.80
N ASP A 774 -4.34 26.00 30.31
CA ASP A 774 -4.32 24.54 30.57
C ASP A 774 -5.46 24.04 31.49
N ASN A 775 -6.08 24.93 32.26
CA ASN A 775 -7.25 24.66 33.12
C ASN A 775 -8.60 24.94 32.45
N GLY A 776 -8.65 25.23 31.14
CA GLY A 776 -9.88 25.51 30.38
C GLY A 776 -10.47 26.91 30.59
N GLN A 777 -9.78 27.82 31.28
CA GLN A 777 -10.24 29.20 31.48
C GLN A 777 -9.87 30.09 30.30
N ARG A 778 -10.81 30.96 29.91
CA ARG A 778 -10.67 31.88 28.75
C ARG A 778 -9.69 33.00 29.07
N ASN A 779 -8.70 33.20 28.21
CA ASN A 779 -7.70 34.25 28.29
C ASN A 779 -8.00 35.33 27.24
N SER A 780 -8.54 36.47 27.69
CA SER A 780 -8.96 37.57 26.82
C SER A 780 -7.83 38.56 26.46
N GLY A 781 -6.63 38.40 27.04
CA GLY A 781 -5.50 39.33 26.88
C GLY A 781 -4.30 38.71 26.15
N LEU A 782 -4.52 38.08 24.99
CA LEU A 782 -3.43 37.48 24.21
C LEU A 782 -2.51 38.56 23.61
N VAL A 783 -1.28 38.62 24.12
CA VAL A 783 -0.21 39.45 23.56
C VAL A 783 0.59 38.60 22.58
N VAL A 784 0.67 39.03 21.32
CA VAL A 784 1.48 38.36 20.30
C VAL A 784 2.94 38.73 20.51
N PRO A 785 3.84 37.77 20.80
CA PRO A 785 5.25 38.05 21.03
C PRO A 785 5.97 38.35 19.72
N GLU A 786 7.12 39.03 19.82
CA GLU A 786 8.00 39.23 18.67
C GLU A 786 8.68 37.91 18.25
N PRO A 787 8.90 37.68 16.95
CA PRO A 787 9.67 36.54 16.47
C PRO A 787 11.08 36.50 17.09
N LEU A 788 11.61 35.28 17.29
CA LEU A 788 12.92 35.09 17.90
C LEU A 788 14.04 35.67 17.00
N LEU A 789 14.74 36.68 17.50
CA LEU A 789 15.89 37.31 16.85
C LEU A 789 17.18 36.69 17.39
N VAL A 790 17.73 35.71 16.65
CA VAL A 790 19.01 35.08 16.96
C VAL A 790 19.90 35.18 15.72
N ASP A 791 21.18 35.48 15.93
CA ASP A 791 22.17 35.42 14.86
C ASP A 791 22.59 33.97 14.58
N TRP A 792 21.78 33.30 13.77
CA TRP A 792 21.96 31.89 13.43
C TRP A 792 23.27 31.59 12.71
N ALA A 793 23.92 32.61 12.11
CA ALA A 793 25.20 32.44 11.46
C ALA A 793 26.33 32.05 12.42
N ASN A 794 26.19 32.41 13.71
CA ASN A 794 27.16 32.13 14.76
C ASN A 794 26.79 30.91 15.62
N VAL A 795 25.59 30.35 15.43
CA VAL A 795 25.08 29.20 16.20
C VAL A 795 25.27 27.88 15.45
N VAL A 796 24.98 27.90 14.16
CA VAL A 796 24.96 26.70 13.30
C VAL A 796 26.15 26.74 12.35
N GLU A 797 26.96 25.69 12.35
CA GLU A 797 28.18 25.60 11.57
C GLU A 797 27.88 25.61 10.05
N ARG A 798 28.55 26.47 9.28
CA ARG A 798 28.24 26.80 7.87
C ARG A 798 28.56 25.70 6.84
N SER A 799 28.48 24.42 7.19
CA SER A 799 28.84 23.33 6.29
C SER A 799 27.82 23.09 5.16
N LYS A 800 26.55 23.49 5.32
CA LYS A 800 25.47 23.30 4.33
C LYS A 800 24.47 24.47 4.28
N PRO A 801 23.89 24.80 3.11
CA PRO A 801 22.84 25.82 3.01
C PRO A 801 21.54 25.31 3.63
N TRP A 802 21.02 26.04 4.62
CA TRP A 802 19.74 25.80 5.28
C TRP A 802 18.98 27.12 5.45
N ARG A 803 17.70 27.06 5.78
CA ARG A 803 16.86 28.25 5.98
C ARG A 803 15.99 28.14 7.22
N LEU A 804 15.97 29.20 8.01
CA LEU A 804 15.05 29.35 9.13
C LEU A 804 13.78 30.09 8.72
N TYR A 805 12.67 29.68 9.31
CA TYR A 805 11.39 30.36 9.26
C TYR A 805 10.85 30.58 10.68
N THR A 806 9.97 31.55 10.82
CA THR A 806 9.25 31.86 12.05
C THR A 806 7.79 31.45 11.88
N ARG A 807 7.24 30.71 12.84
CA ARG A 807 5.86 30.25 12.81
C ARG A 807 5.10 30.74 14.05
N LEU A 808 3.85 31.15 13.85
CA LEU A 808 2.90 31.43 14.92
C LEU A 808 1.72 30.47 14.80
N THR A 809 1.40 29.74 15.87
CA THR A 809 0.24 28.85 15.93
C THR A 809 -0.81 29.43 16.87
N LEU A 810 -1.99 29.74 16.33
CA LEU A 810 -3.12 30.32 17.07
C LEU A 810 -4.16 29.23 17.40
N LYS A 811 -4.37 28.95 18.68
CA LYS A 811 -5.47 28.09 19.17
C LYS A 811 -6.59 28.98 19.67
N VAL A 812 -7.66 29.09 18.89
CA VAL A 812 -8.72 30.08 19.09
C VAL A 812 -10.09 29.41 19.14
N ASP A 813 -11.02 30.00 19.89
CA ASP A 813 -12.39 29.49 20.09
C ASP A 813 -13.47 30.27 19.31
N SER A 814 -13.15 31.46 18.83
CA SER A 814 -14.08 32.40 18.18
C SER A 814 -13.44 33.11 16.98
N VAL A 815 -14.29 33.42 15.98
CA VAL A 815 -13.90 34.12 14.74
C VAL A 815 -13.47 35.56 15.01
N ASP A 816 -14.10 36.24 15.98
CA ASP A 816 -13.76 37.62 16.36
C ASP A 816 -12.34 37.72 16.91
N LEU A 817 -11.95 36.77 17.77
CA LEU A 817 -10.59 36.72 18.32
C LEU A 817 -9.57 36.45 17.23
N LEU A 818 -9.84 35.52 16.32
CA LEU A 818 -8.95 35.25 15.18
C LEU A 818 -8.79 36.51 14.32
N SER A 819 -9.88 37.18 13.96
CA SER A 819 -9.86 38.39 13.15
C SER A 819 -9.10 39.53 13.85
N SER A 820 -9.30 39.69 15.16
CA SER A 820 -8.56 40.68 15.96
C SER A 820 -7.05 40.39 16.00
N LEU A 821 -6.65 39.12 16.10
CA LEU A 821 -5.25 38.72 16.10
C LEU A 821 -4.62 38.92 14.72
N MET A 822 -5.33 38.60 13.63
CA MET A 822 -4.81 38.80 12.27
C MET A 822 -4.56 40.28 11.93
N ASN A 823 -5.31 41.20 12.54
CA ASN A 823 -5.08 42.65 12.40
C ASN A 823 -3.87 43.16 13.19
N ASN A 824 -3.22 42.34 14.01
CA ASN A 824 -2.04 42.74 14.78
C ASN A 824 -0.79 42.74 13.88
N GLU A 825 -0.10 43.88 13.79
CA GLU A 825 1.10 44.04 12.96
C GLU A 825 2.21 43.04 13.31
N THR A 826 2.31 42.59 14.56
CA THR A 826 3.31 41.60 14.98
C THR A 826 3.02 40.21 14.40
N VAL A 827 1.77 39.85 14.13
CA VAL A 827 1.42 38.57 13.47
C VAL A 827 2.01 38.53 12.06
N LEU A 828 1.95 39.65 11.33
CA LEU A 828 2.48 39.75 9.96
C LEU A 828 4.01 39.63 9.88
N LYS A 829 4.73 39.76 11.00
CA LYS A 829 6.18 39.55 11.06
C LYS A 829 6.56 38.08 10.94
N TYR A 830 5.69 37.16 11.36
CA TYR A 830 5.93 35.72 11.24
C TYR A 830 5.93 35.26 9.77
N ASP A 831 6.67 34.20 9.45
CA ASP A 831 6.67 33.61 8.12
C ASP A 831 5.44 32.75 7.88
N ILE A 832 5.08 31.90 8.85
CA ILE A 832 4.01 30.91 8.72
C ILE A 832 2.96 31.16 9.79
N ILE A 833 1.71 31.32 9.38
CA ILE A 833 0.56 31.40 10.29
C ILE A 833 -0.18 30.07 10.28
N ALA A 834 -0.20 29.40 11.42
CA ALA A 834 -0.93 28.16 11.64
C ALA A 834 -2.13 28.40 12.58
N VAL A 835 -3.25 27.71 12.34
CA VAL A 835 -4.44 27.79 13.20
C VAL A 835 -4.82 26.40 13.69
N CYS A 836 -5.08 26.27 14.99
CA CYS A 836 -5.76 25.13 15.60
C CYS A 836 -7.22 25.54 15.87
N PRO A 837 -8.16 25.15 15.00
CA PRO A 837 -9.56 25.50 15.15
C PRO A 837 -10.22 24.71 16.30
N LEU A 838 -10.73 25.40 17.33
CA LEU A 838 -11.48 24.78 18.44
C LEU A 838 -13.00 24.77 18.21
N SER A 839 -13.47 25.32 17.09
CA SER A 839 -14.88 25.30 16.69
C SER A 839 -15.05 25.24 15.17
N GLU A 840 -16.16 24.68 14.72
CA GLU A 840 -16.44 24.49 13.29
C GLU A 840 -16.56 25.83 12.55
N ALA A 841 -17.02 26.86 13.25
CA ALA A 841 -17.08 28.23 12.74
C ALA A 841 -15.70 28.76 12.32
N ILE A 842 -14.66 28.50 13.13
CA ILE A 842 -13.29 28.88 12.78
C ILE A 842 -12.77 28.01 11.64
N PHE A 843 -13.03 26.70 11.69
CA PHE A 843 -12.60 25.78 10.64
C PHE A 843 -13.09 26.25 9.27
N ASN A 844 -14.37 26.63 9.17
CA ASN A 844 -14.97 27.18 7.96
C ASN A 844 -14.44 28.57 7.59
N PHE A 845 -14.18 29.44 8.57
CA PHE A 845 -13.64 30.78 8.33
C PHE A 845 -12.23 30.73 7.71
N VAL A 846 -11.38 29.79 8.14
CA VAL A 846 -10.00 29.66 7.65
C VAL A 846 -9.94 29.34 6.15
N PHE A 847 -10.95 28.68 5.57
CA PHE A 847 -10.95 28.34 4.14
C PHE A 847 -10.81 29.56 3.23
N ASN A 848 -11.47 30.66 3.58
CA ASN A 848 -11.48 31.89 2.80
C ASN A 848 -10.40 32.88 3.25
N ASN A 849 -9.76 32.63 4.40
CA ASN A 849 -8.72 33.51 4.91
C ASN A 849 -7.38 33.16 4.25
N VAL A 850 -6.93 33.99 3.30
CA VAL A 850 -5.68 33.80 2.55
C VAL A 850 -4.45 33.90 3.45
N GLU A 851 -4.57 34.51 4.63
CA GLU A 851 -3.43 34.74 5.51
C GLU A 851 -3.03 33.53 6.35
N VAL A 852 -3.93 32.56 6.54
CA VAL A 852 -3.66 31.32 7.27
C VAL A 852 -3.05 30.28 6.34
N ASP A 853 -1.84 29.80 6.64
CA ASP A 853 -1.07 28.94 5.74
C ASP A 853 -1.24 27.44 6.06
N LEU A 854 -1.43 27.11 7.35
CA LEU A 854 -1.45 25.74 7.87
C LEU A 854 -2.59 25.55 8.88
N LEU A 855 -3.30 24.43 8.79
CA LEU A 855 -4.20 23.97 9.85
C LEU A 855 -3.48 22.90 10.67
N THR A 856 -3.56 22.98 11.99
CA THR A 856 -3.01 21.98 12.91
C THR A 856 -4.11 21.42 13.81
N THR A 857 -3.94 20.19 14.27
CA THR A 857 -4.89 19.50 15.15
C THR A 857 -4.20 19.07 16.43
N ASP A 858 -4.92 19.07 17.54
CA ASP A 858 -4.40 18.51 18.78
C ASP A 858 -4.46 16.98 18.75
N MET A 859 -3.32 16.34 18.48
CA MET A 859 -3.22 14.87 18.41
C MET A 859 -3.52 14.17 19.75
N MET A 860 -3.50 14.90 20.87
CA MET A 860 -3.72 14.35 22.22
C MET A 860 -5.18 14.41 22.67
N ASN A 861 -6.00 15.22 21.99
CA ASN A 861 -7.40 15.44 22.34
C ASN A 861 -8.28 15.32 21.09
N ARG A 862 -9.05 14.23 21.00
CA ARG A 862 -9.96 13.96 19.88
C ARG A 862 -11.19 14.86 19.91
N ASP A 863 -11.60 15.36 21.07
CA ASP A 863 -12.87 16.10 21.23
C ASP A 863 -12.89 17.43 20.48
N VAL A 864 -11.72 17.93 20.06
CA VAL A 864 -11.57 19.15 19.26
C VAL A 864 -11.50 18.89 17.76
N TRP A 865 -11.68 17.64 17.33
CA TRP A 865 -11.62 17.25 15.91
C TRP A 865 -13.00 17.29 15.27
N PHE A 866 -13.04 17.64 13.99
CA PHE A 866 -14.25 17.61 13.19
C PHE A 866 -14.38 16.24 12.52
N GLU A 867 -15.54 15.61 12.58
CA GLU A 867 -15.78 14.28 11.97
C GLU A 867 -16.13 14.36 10.47
N ASP A 868 -16.48 15.56 9.97
CA ASP A 868 -16.87 15.73 8.57
C ASP A 868 -15.66 15.77 7.63
N GLU A 869 -15.45 14.67 6.90
CA GLU A 869 -14.44 14.54 5.85
C GLU A 869 -14.56 15.64 4.77
N SER A 870 -15.77 16.12 4.49
CA SER A 870 -16.02 17.13 3.46
C SER A 870 -15.29 18.45 3.77
N CYS A 871 -15.19 18.79 5.06
CA CYS A 871 -14.52 19.99 5.54
C CYS A 871 -13.01 19.95 5.29
N TYR A 872 -12.33 18.83 5.61
CA TYR A 872 -10.88 18.70 5.36
C TYR A 872 -10.55 18.69 3.87
N ARG A 873 -11.35 17.98 3.06
CA ARG A 873 -11.15 17.97 1.60
C ARG A 873 -11.33 19.36 1.01
N LYS A 874 -12.31 20.13 1.48
CA LYS A 874 -12.53 21.52 1.09
C LYS A 874 -11.35 22.41 1.50
N ALA A 875 -10.79 22.23 2.69
CA ALA A 875 -9.59 22.96 3.14
C ALA A 875 -8.42 22.75 2.17
N VAL A 876 -8.16 21.49 1.77
CA VAL A 876 -7.10 21.14 0.82
C VAL A 876 -7.38 21.69 -0.58
N GLN A 877 -8.63 21.68 -1.03
CA GLN A 877 -9.04 22.31 -2.29
C GLN A 877 -8.82 23.83 -2.29
N CYS A 878 -9.02 24.48 -1.14
CA CYS A 878 -8.68 25.89 -0.93
C CYS A 878 -7.18 26.14 -0.73
N GLY A 879 -6.32 25.14 -0.93
CA GLY A 879 -4.87 25.25 -0.86
C GLY A 879 -4.30 25.23 0.55
N LYS A 880 -5.07 24.83 1.57
CA LYS A 880 -4.59 24.68 2.94
C LYS A 880 -3.93 23.31 3.14
N PHE A 881 -2.89 23.26 3.96
CA PHE A 881 -2.30 22.01 4.44
C PHE A 881 -2.81 21.69 5.84
N ILE A 882 -2.89 20.40 6.16
CA ILE A 882 -3.24 19.87 7.48
C ILE A 882 -1.99 19.22 8.09
N GLU A 883 -1.64 19.62 9.30
CA GLU A 883 -0.51 19.10 10.04
C GLU A 883 -0.89 17.89 10.90
N ILE A 884 -0.03 16.86 10.89
CA ILE A 884 -0.03 15.78 11.87
C ILE A 884 1.28 15.85 12.66
N SER A 885 1.20 16.17 13.95
CA SER A 885 2.37 16.21 14.84
C SER A 885 2.67 14.85 15.46
N TYR A 886 3.88 14.32 15.30
CA TYR A 886 4.20 12.95 15.73
C TYR A 886 4.78 12.81 17.15
N SER A 887 5.41 13.85 17.72
CA SER A 887 6.07 13.75 19.03
C SER A 887 5.16 13.25 20.16
N PRO A 888 3.86 13.55 20.20
CA PRO A 888 2.95 12.97 21.21
C PRO A 888 2.94 11.43 21.23
N ALA A 889 3.07 10.75 20.08
CA ALA A 889 3.10 9.29 20.00
C ALA A 889 4.40 8.69 20.56
N ILE A 890 5.49 9.48 20.52
CA ILE A 890 6.79 9.11 21.07
C ILE A 890 6.76 9.21 22.60
N LEU A 891 6.21 10.31 23.13
CA LEU A 891 6.24 10.66 24.54
C LEU A 891 5.24 9.86 25.40
N SER A 892 4.03 9.61 24.91
CA SER A 892 2.99 8.93 25.67
C SER A 892 2.85 7.47 25.23
N ALA A 893 3.37 6.53 26.03
CA ALA A 893 3.18 5.10 25.78
C ALA A 893 1.70 4.67 25.92
N GLU A 894 0.96 5.29 26.84
CA GLU A 894 -0.45 5.00 27.12
C GLU A 894 -1.36 5.43 25.96
N LYS A 895 -1.16 6.65 25.45
CA LYS A 895 -1.98 7.21 24.34
C LYS A 895 -1.45 6.90 22.95
N ARG A 896 -0.31 6.20 22.82
CA ARG A 896 0.34 5.92 21.52
C ARG A 896 -0.60 5.30 20.50
N ILE A 897 -1.37 4.30 20.92
CA ILE A 897 -2.30 3.58 20.04
C ILE A 897 -3.40 4.53 19.54
N GLU A 898 -3.94 5.36 20.43
CA GLU A 898 -4.96 6.36 20.11
C GLU A 898 -4.41 7.39 19.12
N ILE A 899 -3.20 7.92 19.35
CA ILE A 899 -2.58 8.92 18.48
C ILE A 899 -2.34 8.37 17.07
N PHE A 900 -1.87 7.13 16.93
CA PHE A 900 -1.73 6.49 15.62
C PHE A 900 -3.09 6.27 14.95
N SER A 901 -4.10 5.86 15.72
CA SER A 901 -5.47 5.73 15.21
C SER A 901 -6.01 7.07 14.69
N HIS A 902 -5.83 8.14 15.46
CA HIS A 902 -6.23 9.50 15.11
C HIS A 902 -5.51 9.99 13.85
N GLY A 903 -4.18 9.83 13.78
CA GLY A 903 -3.42 10.25 12.61
C GLY A 903 -3.78 9.49 11.34
N ASN A 904 -4.10 8.19 11.45
CA ASN A 904 -4.61 7.40 10.34
C ASN A 904 -5.99 7.88 9.86
N GLU A 905 -6.89 8.19 10.78
CA GLU A 905 -8.20 8.75 10.46
C GLU A 905 -8.09 10.11 9.77
N LEU A 906 -7.25 11.01 10.31
CA LEU A 906 -7.00 12.32 9.70
C LEU A 906 -6.37 12.20 8.31
N PHE A 907 -5.38 11.31 8.15
CA PHE A 907 -4.78 11.07 6.84
C PHE A 907 -5.80 10.55 5.82
N ARG A 908 -6.73 9.66 6.23
CA ARG A 908 -7.82 9.17 5.36
C ARG A 908 -8.73 10.31 4.90
N MET A 909 -9.10 11.22 5.81
CA MET A 909 -9.98 12.34 5.50
C MET A 909 -9.31 13.39 4.60
N VAL A 910 -8.04 13.71 4.85
CA VAL A 910 -7.29 14.76 4.15
C VAL A 910 -6.72 14.28 2.81
N GLY A 911 -6.19 13.06 2.79
CA GLY A 911 -5.49 12.47 1.65
C GLY A 911 -4.06 12.98 1.44
N ARG A 912 -3.31 12.26 0.60
CA ARG A 912 -1.86 12.42 0.38
C ARG A 912 -1.34 13.81 0.00
N ARG A 913 -2.15 14.66 -0.63
CA ARG A 913 -1.71 15.99 -1.11
C ARG A 913 -1.80 17.07 -0.06
N GLY A 914 -2.56 16.84 1.01
CA GLY A 914 -2.89 17.86 2.01
C GLY A 914 -2.12 17.74 3.32
N VAL A 915 -1.43 16.62 3.58
CA VAL A 915 -0.82 16.37 4.89
C VAL A 915 0.64 16.81 4.95
N ILE A 916 1.01 17.42 6.08
CA ILE A 916 2.38 17.72 6.49
C ILE A 916 2.66 17.03 7.82
N LEU A 917 3.81 16.35 7.93
CA LEU A 917 4.28 15.75 9.19
C LEU A 917 5.28 16.69 9.87
N THR A 918 5.11 16.91 11.16
CA THR A 918 6.04 17.72 11.99
C THR A 918 6.24 17.08 13.36
N SER A 919 7.31 17.46 14.06
CA SER A 919 7.52 16.99 15.43
C SER A 919 6.52 17.60 16.41
N ARG A 920 6.39 18.93 16.41
CA ARG A 920 5.89 19.70 17.57
C ARG A 920 6.79 19.50 18.78
N ALA A 921 8.10 19.48 18.54
CA ALA A 921 9.11 19.21 19.56
C ALA A 921 9.40 20.44 20.43
N PHE A 922 9.48 20.24 21.74
CA PHE A 922 10.01 21.20 22.71
C PHE A 922 11.54 21.10 22.86
N GLY A 923 12.14 20.00 22.37
CA GLY A 923 13.57 19.76 22.44
C GLY A 923 14.05 18.62 21.55
N ALA A 924 15.37 18.42 21.49
CA ALA A 924 16.02 17.46 20.59
C ALA A 924 15.52 16.02 20.71
N PHE A 925 15.19 15.54 21.92
CA PHE A 925 14.75 14.16 22.17
C PHE A 925 13.40 13.79 21.53
N GLU A 926 12.59 14.79 21.21
CA GLU A 926 11.27 14.64 20.61
C GLU A 926 11.32 14.64 19.08
N MET A 927 12.45 15.03 18.50
CA MET A 927 12.68 15.09 17.06
C MET A 927 13.23 13.76 16.53
N ARG A 928 13.02 13.50 15.24
CA ARG A 928 13.48 12.29 14.56
C ARG A 928 14.08 12.64 13.21
N GLY A 929 15.03 11.82 12.76
CA GLY A 929 15.62 11.99 11.43
C GLY A 929 14.55 11.82 10.35
N PRO A 930 14.71 12.42 9.16
CA PRO A 930 13.68 12.40 8.13
C PRO A 930 13.15 11.00 7.78
N TYR A 931 14.02 10.00 7.68
CA TYR A 931 13.60 8.62 7.39
C TYR A 931 12.85 7.94 8.54
N ASP A 932 13.19 8.26 9.79
CA ASP A 932 12.40 7.84 10.95
C ASP A 932 11.00 8.47 10.91
N VAL A 933 10.89 9.73 10.49
CA VAL A 933 9.58 10.39 10.32
C VAL A 933 8.79 9.73 9.18
N ILE A 934 9.43 9.31 8.09
CA ILE A 934 8.80 8.53 7.02
C ILE A 934 8.24 7.20 7.58
N ASN A 935 9.02 6.50 8.41
CA ASN A 935 8.57 5.27 9.07
C ASN A 935 7.40 5.52 10.04
N ILE A 936 7.40 6.64 10.75
CA ILE A 936 6.27 7.06 11.60
C ILE A 936 5.04 7.36 10.72
N GLY A 937 5.21 7.98 9.55
CA GLY A 937 4.13 8.20 8.58
C GLY A 937 3.44 6.89 8.17
N TYR A 938 4.18 5.79 8.08
CA TYR A 938 3.59 4.46 7.83
C TYR A 938 2.62 4.02 8.93
N LEU A 939 2.93 4.35 10.19
CA LEU A 939 2.05 4.05 11.33
C LEU A 939 0.79 4.92 11.33
N PHE A 940 0.81 6.07 10.66
CA PHE A 940 -0.36 6.90 10.36
C PHE A 940 -1.08 6.47 9.06
N GLY A 941 -0.81 5.29 8.51
CA GLY A 941 -1.52 4.74 7.36
C GLY A 941 -1.05 5.26 5.99
N MET A 942 0.06 5.99 5.93
CA MET A 942 0.67 6.46 4.68
C MET A 942 1.53 5.36 4.05
N ASN A 943 1.68 5.37 2.72
CA ASN A 943 2.75 4.60 2.08
C ASN A 943 4.10 5.39 2.11
N PRO A 944 5.25 4.75 1.82
CA PRO A 944 6.56 5.40 1.93
C PRO A 944 6.71 6.70 1.10
N ASN A 945 6.11 6.76 -0.09
CA ASN A 945 6.18 7.96 -0.92
C ASN A 945 5.32 9.09 -0.35
N GLU A 946 4.13 8.77 0.17
CA GLU A 946 3.23 9.74 0.79
C GLU A 946 3.83 10.33 2.07
N ALA A 947 4.42 9.48 2.91
CA ALA A 947 5.11 9.90 4.12
C ALA A 947 6.35 10.77 3.80
N ARG A 948 7.09 10.43 2.74
CA ARG A 948 8.19 11.26 2.25
C ARG A 948 7.71 12.61 1.73
N ASP A 949 6.64 12.63 0.94
CA ASP A 949 6.06 13.86 0.39
C ASP A 949 5.57 14.79 1.51
N ALA A 950 5.06 14.23 2.61
CA ALA A 950 4.59 14.97 3.79
C ALA A 950 5.71 15.74 4.54
N ILE A 951 6.99 15.39 4.33
CA ILE A 951 8.16 16.09 4.93
C ILE A 951 9.10 16.74 3.89
N THR A 952 8.74 16.67 2.60
CA THR A 952 9.55 17.23 1.50
C THR A 952 8.70 18.08 0.55
N VAL A 953 7.83 17.45 -0.24
CA VAL A 953 7.05 18.09 -1.31
C VAL A 953 5.98 19.02 -0.77
N ASN A 954 5.15 18.55 0.17
CA ASN A 954 4.02 19.30 0.70
C ASN A 954 4.48 20.54 1.51
N PRO A 955 5.43 20.41 2.47
CA PRO A 955 5.98 21.58 3.16
C PRO A 955 6.64 22.59 2.22
N ARG A 956 7.33 22.12 1.16
CA ARG A 956 7.94 23.03 0.19
C ARG A 956 6.91 23.82 -0.62
N LYS A 957 5.77 23.22 -0.97
CA LYS A 957 4.66 23.94 -1.61
C LYS A 957 4.13 25.04 -0.69
N LEU A 958 3.95 24.75 0.60
CA LEU A 958 3.58 25.74 1.61
C LEU A 958 4.61 26.87 1.70
N LEU A 959 5.89 26.56 1.86
CA LEU A 959 6.96 27.56 1.97
C LEU A 959 7.09 28.44 0.72
N ASN A 960 6.85 27.88 -0.47
CA ASN A 960 6.83 28.65 -1.71
C ASN A 960 5.65 29.64 -1.75
N ALA A 961 4.45 29.21 -1.31
CA ALA A 961 3.27 30.07 -1.24
C ALA A 961 3.49 31.23 -0.25
N VAL A 962 4.04 30.93 0.93
CA VAL A 962 4.44 31.92 1.94
C VAL A 962 5.44 32.92 1.37
N GLY A 963 6.46 32.44 0.64
CA GLY A 963 7.48 33.28 0.01
C GLY A 963 6.90 34.23 -1.05
N ILE A 964 5.92 33.78 -1.84
CA ILE A 964 5.22 34.62 -2.82
C ILE A 964 4.40 35.70 -2.11
N LYS A 965 3.60 35.33 -1.10
CA LYS A 965 2.78 36.25 -0.30
C LYS A 965 3.60 37.40 0.27
N LYS A 966 4.76 37.10 0.89
CA LYS A 966 5.66 38.14 1.41
C LYS A 966 6.23 39.06 0.34
N ARG A 967 6.60 38.52 -0.83
CA ARG A 967 7.10 39.32 -1.97
C ARG A 967 6.03 40.23 -2.57
N THR A 968 4.79 39.76 -2.67
CA THR A 968 3.67 40.54 -3.17
C THR A 968 3.30 41.67 -2.19
N LEU A 969 3.31 41.40 -0.89
CA LEU A 969 3.15 42.43 0.15
C LEU A 969 4.27 43.48 0.10
N SER A 970 5.54 43.08 -0.06
CA SER A 970 6.67 44.01 -0.17
C SER A 970 6.71 44.83 -1.46
N HIS A 971 5.96 44.44 -2.50
CA HIS A 971 5.83 45.19 -3.77
C HIS A 971 4.51 45.96 -3.89
N THR A 972 3.74 46.07 -2.81
CA THR A 972 2.61 46.99 -2.75
C THR A 972 3.17 48.41 -2.61
N LEU A 973 2.93 49.27 -3.60
CA LEU A 973 3.29 50.70 -3.57
C LEU A 973 2.63 51.36 -2.35
N PHE A 974 3.40 51.62 -1.30
CA PHE A 974 2.98 52.52 -0.23
C PHE A 974 3.23 53.95 -0.70
N THR A 975 2.19 54.67 -1.12
CA THR A 975 2.26 56.12 -1.28
C THR A 975 2.19 56.77 0.10
N ARG A 976 3.33 57.16 0.67
CA ARG A 976 3.39 58.05 1.84
C ARG A 976 3.64 59.48 1.38
N HIS A 977 3.00 60.44 2.04
CA HIS A 977 3.22 61.86 1.76
C HIS A 977 4.63 62.26 2.27
N PHE A 978 5.42 62.96 1.45
CA PHE A 978 6.84 63.28 1.73
C PHE A 978 7.06 63.95 3.09
N SER A 979 6.07 64.70 3.57
CA SER A 979 6.09 65.37 4.88
C SER A 979 6.09 64.44 6.11
N GLN A 980 5.97 63.12 5.92
CA GLN A 980 5.91 62.13 7.00
C GLN A 980 7.13 61.19 7.04
N LEU A 981 8.11 61.38 6.16
CA LEU A 981 9.37 60.63 6.18
C LEU A 981 10.35 61.27 7.18
N GLN A 982 10.93 60.46 8.06
CA GLN A 982 11.99 60.94 8.95
C GLN A 982 13.32 61.04 8.19
N MET A 983 14.10 62.12 8.38
CA MET A 983 15.32 62.39 7.59
C MET A 983 16.38 61.28 7.66
N ASN A 984 16.44 60.57 8.77
CA ASN A 984 17.25 59.39 9.02
C ASN A 984 16.91 58.20 8.09
N GLU A 985 15.66 58.06 7.63
CA GLU A 985 15.29 57.06 6.63
C GLU A 985 15.74 57.49 5.22
N VAL A 986 15.70 58.79 4.93
CA VAL A 986 16.18 59.37 3.67
C VAL A 986 17.70 59.24 3.54
N GLU A 987 18.44 59.50 4.61
CA GLU A 987 19.90 59.32 4.65
C GLU A 987 20.32 57.86 4.41
N ASN A 988 19.57 56.89 4.93
CA ASN A 988 19.83 55.46 4.69
C ASN A 988 19.56 55.05 3.24
N ILE A 989 18.52 55.60 2.61
CA ILE A 989 18.22 55.35 1.20
C ILE A 989 19.31 55.96 0.30
N LEU A 990 19.88 57.11 0.67
CA LEU A 990 21.01 57.75 -0.03
C LEU A 990 22.33 56.97 0.06
N GLN A 991 22.45 56.01 0.98
CA GLN A 991 23.62 55.11 1.06
C GLN A 991 23.54 53.92 0.09
N VAL A 992 22.38 53.67 -0.52
CA VAL A 992 22.21 52.62 -1.52
C VAL A 992 22.88 53.05 -2.83
N PRO A 993 23.90 52.32 -3.33
CA PRO A 993 24.70 52.75 -4.48
C PRO A 993 23.87 53.00 -5.74
N GLU A 994 22.86 52.16 -6.00
CA GLU A 994 21.97 52.32 -7.16
C GLU A 994 21.16 53.63 -7.10
N PHE A 995 20.68 54.01 -5.90
CA PHE A 995 19.88 55.22 -5.70
C PHE A 995 20.73 56.49 -5.78
N LYS A 996 21.98 56.40 -5.31
CA LYS A 996 22.96 57.48 -5.41
C LYS A 996 23.36 57.77 -6.86
N ILE A 997 23.52 56.72 -7.67
CA ILE A 997 23.79 56.84 -9.11
C ILE A 997 22.61 57.48 -9.85
N GLU A 998 21.37 57.14 -9.46
CA GLU A 998 20.14 57.66 -10.08
C GLU A 998 19.87 59.14 -9.72
N ILE A 999 20.26 59.59 -8.53
CA ILE A 999 20.23 61.02 -8.15
C ILE A 999 21.36 61.80 -8.82
N GLU A 1000 22.59 61.25 -8.86
CA GLU A 1000 23.74 61.91 -9.49
C GLU A 1000 23.52 62.08 -11.01
N THR A 1001 22.84 61.14 -11.66
CA THR A 1001 22.48 61.22 -13.09
C THR A 1001 21.29 62.15 -13.38
N ASN A 1002 20.39 62.38 -12.42
CA ASN A 1002 19.23 63.27 -12.55
C ASN A 1002 19.45 64.69 -11.99
N SER A 1003 20.66 65.01 -11.52
CA SER A 1003 21.04 66.30 -10.91
C SER A 1003 21.02 67.53 -11.85
N SER A 1004 20.41 67.43 -13.03
CA SER A 1004 20.25 68.56 -13.96
C SER A 1004 18.93 69.34 -13.80
N ASN A 1005 18.07 68.99 -12.82
CA ASN A 1005 16.88 69.78 -12.49
C ASN A 1005 16.67 69.87 -10.96
N GLU A 1006 17.36 70.81 -10.31
CA GLU A 1006 17.35 71.06 -8.86
C GLU A 1006 16.02 71.59 -8.27
N LYS A 1007 14.83 71.29 -8.85
CA LYS A 1007 13.56 71.86 -8.36
C LYS A 1007 12.34 70.93 -8.29
N GLN A 1008 12.53 69.61 -8.28
CA GLN A 1008 11.45 68.66 -7.98
C GLN A 1008 11.73 67.85 -6.72
#